data_AF-A0A376CXE7-F1
#
_entry.id   AF-A0A376CXE7-F1
#
_cell.length_a   1.000
_cell.length_b   1.000
_cell.length_c   1.000
_cell.angle_alpha   90.00
_cell.angle_beta   90.00
_cell.angle_gamma   90.00
#
_symmetry.space_group_name_H-M   'P 1'
#
loop_
_entity.id
_entity.type
_entity.pdbx_description
1 polymer ?
#
loop_
_entity_poly.entity_id
_entity_poly.type
_entity_poly.pdbx_seq_one_letter_code
_entity_poly.pdbx_strand_id
1 'polypeptide(L)'
;MSTKNTTSEKERWLHKLAMAHIAVENNEDKDTDQAREIVKKAKTRIDVYEEEKEDYYTQDTIDEFDIDLIEAVSLARAQDAELQEEHRQSETFSRPPMTLLIENLEEYFETISWEYRTLEQIGEDILVRANTILGDRAEFMKTHESLAARYPKMPAQPQLPPALAAHILVHACRVIRLQTPGHTETSVRVPLAYYVDDEADPAYGVYQISRSGLYDRAATLIPGISDRTFSDLESYLHAIAPTKQGDDHAHLVALQNGIFNDKTKELEPFSPEYIITTKSAVALDPEAKEPELYLDDGTRWSYEDTLLEALGGDREQLETCYDVLRATFFPRVPYGSLVALKGNAGNNGKGTMLELIPLLHGTSNTAFLSLSEIAQPFMLAGALGVTTIIGHENSVGEYVDVRSIKSLVTHDPITVNPKHQRPINTRIQALILQSVNDIIRTKDVSESFMRRILYINFLVSFTGREKTEIKDRLIRDPEFLAWMTKYLLLDREPVRKFKETAASRATKEQQRFSTNPVYDFFHEFKEAFKEPFIVKSAAFDLYRDWYRDTNPSGAPLGRNNFYSRFEDVIRSCPRAGWSTEVKRMTKKYVDDRSMLHPGQLVPPYTRYGRLFKAESLYTGRPEAWLRVFPTFDDYVEAITYHVNNQTATFPDEIVDTFKDGSALDNIHKCDEATKGRLISLAYEALTDEGISVHFRDGYSRLFADEEYLTQHYINNH
;
A
#
# COMPACT_ATOMS: atom_id res chain seq x y z
N MET A 1 84.21 -47.44 22.29
CA MET A 1 83.10 -46.47 22.36
C MET A 1 83.75 -45.17 22.83
N SER A 2 84.06 -44.18 22.01
CA SER A 2 83.17 -43.38 21.17
C SER A 2 83.98 -42.78 20.00
N THR A 3 83.60 -43.10 18.77
CA THR A 3 83.98 -42.37 17.56
C THR A 3 82.68 -41.87 16.91
N LYS A 4 82.12 -40.81 17.50
CA LYS A 4 81.09 -39.92 16.94
C LYS A 4 81.34 -38.59 17.68
N ASN A 5 81.80 -37.50 17.06
CA ASN A 5 80.85 -36.55 16.47
C ASN A 5 81.49 -35.39 15.68
N THR A 6 82.79 -35.38 15.40
CA THR A 6 83.47 -34.18 14.87
C THR A 6 82.99 -33.75 13.48
N THR A 7 82.57 -34.68 12.62
CA THR A 7 82.02 -34.34 11.29
C THR A 7 80.62 -33.72 11.37
N SER A 8 79.81 -34.06 12.37
CA SER A 8 78.45 -33.49 12.53
C SER A 8 78.46 -32.07 13.12
N GLU A 9 79.51 -31.70 13.85
CA GLU A 9 79.64 -30.37 14.43
C GLU A 9 80.09 -29.36 13.39
N LYS A 10 81.08 -29.70 12.54
CA LYS A 10 81.49 -28.85 11.41
C LYS A 10 80.33 -28.56 10.46
N GLU A 11 79.48 -29.54 10.17
CA GLU A 11 78.27 -29.35 9.35
C GLU A 11 77.18 -28.51 10.04
N ARG A 12 77.00 -28.65 11.36
CA ARG A 12 76.12 -27.76 12.15
C ARG A 12 76.62 -26.31 12.14
N TRP A 13 77.92 -26.11 12.20
CA TRP A 13 78.55 -24.80 12.20
C TRP A 13 78.49 -24.13 10.83
N LEU A 14 78.73 -24.88 9.75
CA LEU A 14 78.54 -24.41 8.38
C LEU A 14 77.07 -24.07 8.08
N HIS A 15 76.12 -24.84 8.62
CA HIS A 15 74.69 -24.56 8.48
C HIS A 15 74.28 -23.30 9.27
N LYS A 16 74.80 -23.09 10.47
CA LYS A 16 74.56 -21.86 11.26
C LYS A 16 75.17 -20.62 10.59
N LEU A 17 76.36 -20.74 10.01
CA LEU A 17 77.02 -19.67 9.26
C LEU A 17 76.25 -19.33 7.97
N ALA A 18 75.74 -20.33 7.26
CA ALA A 18 74.89 -20.14 6.08
C ALA A 18 73.58 -19.41 6.44
N MET A 19 72.96 -19.73 7.58
CA MET A 19 71.75 -19.04 8.06
C MET A 19 72.02 -17.58 8.47
N ALA A 20 73.20 -17.28 9.04
CA ALA A 20 73.62 -15.91 9.32
C ALA A 20 73.89 -15.12 8.02
N HIS A 21 74.44 -15.77 6.99
CA HIS A 21 74.67 -15.15 5.69
C HIS A 21 73.36 -14.81 4.97
N ILE A 22 72.34 -15.67 5.08
CA ILE A 22 70.98 -15.44 4.54
C ILE A 22 70.27 -14.28 5.27
N ALA A 23 70.48 -14.12 6.57
CA ALA A 23 69.92 -12.99 7.33
C ALA A 23 70.54 -11.63 6.91
N VAL A 24 71.82 -11.63 6.52
CA VAL A 24 72.53 -10.44 6.03
C VAL A 24 72.17 -10.10 4.58
N GLU A 25 71.87 -11.10 3.74
CA GLU A 25 71.48 -10.88 2.33
C GLU A 25 70.04 -10.33 2.16
N ASN A 26 69.18 -10.44 3.17
CA ASN A 26 67.78 -10.01 3.10
C ASN A 26 67.51 -8.56 3.59
N ASN A 27 68.50 -7.84 4.14
CA ASN A 27 68.33 -6.47 4.65
C ASN A 27 69.16 -5.46 3.85
N GLU A 28 68.49 -4.66 3.01
CA GLU A 28 69.07 -3.58 2.19
C GLU A 28 68.94 -2.21 2.86
N ASP A 29 69.60 -1.95 3.99
CA ASP A 29 70.04 -0.56 4.30
C ASP A 29 71.07 -0.48 5.44
N LYS A 30 71.63 0.74 5.63
CA LYS A 30 72.81 1.24 6.39
C LYS A 30 73.43 0.49 7.60
N ASP A 31 72.84 -0.54 8.18
CA ASP A 31 73.48 -1.40 9.20
C ASP A 31 74.36 -2.52 8.61
N THR A 32 74.51 -2.52 7.29
CA THR A 32 75.34 -3.47 6.54
C THR A 32 76.82 -3.38 6.88
N ASP A 33 77.35 -2.26 7.40
CA ASP A 33 78.80 -2.14 7.65
C ASP A 33 79.25 -2.91 8.90
N GLN A 34 78.47 -2.92 10.00
CA GLN A 34 78.79 -3.75 11.17
C GLN A 34 78.58 -5.24 10.89
N ALA A 35 77.51 -5.61 10.19
CA ALA A 35 77.26 -6.98 9.79
C ALA A 35 78.34 -7.49 8.80
N ARG A 36 78.76 -6.65 7.84
CA ARG A 36 79.88 -6.96 6.92
C ARG A 36 81.22 -7.05 7.65
N GLU A 37 81.47 -6.22 8.66
CA GLU A 37 82.67 -6.28 9.50
C GLU A 37 82.74 -7.61 10.28
N ILE A 38 81.60 -8.08 10.81
CA ILE A 38 81.48 -9.37 11.52
C ILE A 38 81.66 -10.54 10.55
N VAL A 39 81.01 -10.52 9.38
CA VAL A 39 81.19 -11.54 8.33
C VAL A 39 82.62 -11.55 7.80
N LYS A 40 83.27 -10.40 7.66
CA LYS A 40 84.67 -10.26 7.25
C LYS A 40 85.61 -10.83 8.31
N LYS A 41 85.38 -10.53 9.60
CA LYS A 41 86.14 -11.12 10.71
C LYS A 41 85.99 -12.65 10.79
N ALA A 42 84.78 -13.17 10.53
CA ALA A 42 84.51 -14.61 10.48
C ALA A 42 85.21 -15.29 9.27
N LYS A 43 85.11 -14.72 8.06
CA LYS A 43 85.79 -15.24 6.85
C LYS A 43 87.32 -15.25 7.01
N THR A 44 87.89 -14.15 7.49
CA THR A 44 89.35 -14.01 7.66
C THR A 44 89.91 -15.04 8.64
N ARG A 45 89.11 -15.57 9.58
CA ARG A 45 89.55 -16.56 10.57
C ARG A 45 89.15 -18.01 10.26
N ILE A 46 88.17 -18.22 9.39
CA ILE A 46 87.92 -19.53 8.77
C ILE A 46 89.07 -19.89 7.81
N ASP A 47 89.61 -18.90 7.09
CA ASP A 47 90.81 -19.10 6.25
C ASP A 47 92.04 -19.49 7.11
N VAL A 48 92.15 -18.95 8.34
CA VAL A 48 93.19 -19.38 9.33
C VAL A 48 92.95 -20.82 9.81
N TYR A 49 91.68 -21.25 9.92
CA TYR A 49 91.30 -22.62 10.29
C TYR A 49 91.63 -23.66 9.20
N GLU A 50 91.76 -23.24 7.94
CA GLU A 50 92.17 -24.12 6.84
C GLU A 50 93.69 -24.17 6.63
N GLU A 51 94.44 -23.14 7.05
CA GLU A 51 95.90 -23.10 6.95
C GLU A 51 96.64 -23.75 8.14
N GLU A 52 96.09 -23.71 9.36
CA GLU A 52 96.70 -24.34 10.54
C GLU A 52 96.03 -25.69 10.88
N LYS A 53 96.56 -26.77 10.28
CA LYS A 53 96.29 -28.14 10.75
C LYS A 53 96.86 -28.32 12.16
N GLU A 54 95.96 -28.67 13.09
CA GLU A 54 96.22 -29.33 14.38
C GLU A 54 97.30 -28.68 15.26
N ASP A 55 96.91 -27.85 16.23
CA ASP A 55 97.08 -28.22 17.64
C ASP A 55 96.52 -27.15 18.62
N TYR A 56 95.76 -27.64 19.61
CA TYR A 56 95.33 -26.98 20.86
C TYR A 56 94.58 -25.64 20.78
N TYR A 57 93.26 -25.71 20.62
CA TYR A 57 92.34 -24.81 21.34
C TYR A 57 91.80 -25.54 22.56
N THR A 58 91.88 -24.93 23.74
CA THR A 58 91.31 -25.50 24.97
C THR A 58 89.78 -25.42 24.91
N GLN A 59 89.07 -26.32 25.61
CA GLN A 59 87.60 -26.32 25.67
C GLN A 59 87.05 -24.92 26.06
N ASP A 60 87.73 -24.23 26.97
CA ASP A 60 87.38 -22.87 27.40
C ASP A 60 87.44 -21.84 26.26
N THR A 61 88.40 -21.92 25.32
CA THR A 61 88.48 -20.98 24.18
C THR A 61 87.43 -21.29 23.11
N ILE A 62 86.97 -22.54 23.01
CA ILE A 62 85.89 -22.93 22.10
C ILE A 62 84.53 -22.50 22.67
N ASP A 63 84.32 -22.68 23.98
CA ASP A 63 83.09 -22.29 24.68
C ASP A 63 82.92 -20.75 24.73
N GLU A 64 84.01 -19.99 24.91
CA GLU A 64 83.99 -18.51 24.87
C GLU A 64 83.61 -17.97 23.47
N PHE A 65 84.05 -18.63 22.39
CA PHE A 65 83.66 -18.32 21.00
C PHE A 65 82.21 -18.73 20.66
N ASP A 66 81.71 -19.82 21.24
CA ASP A 66 80.31 -20.27 21.12
C ASP A 66 79.37 -19.22 21.73
N ILE A 67 79.76 -18.65 22.88
CA ILE A 67 79.03 -17.57 23.56
C ILE A 67 79.01 -16.29 22.71
N ASP A 68 80.16 -15.82 22.22
CA ASP A 68 80.24 -14.58 21.41
C ASP A 68 79.42 -14.67 20.10
N LEU A 69 79.40 -15.83 19.44
CA LEU A 69 78.66 -16.00 18.18
C LEU A 69 77.15 -16.17 18.42
N ILE A 70 76.76 -16.86 19.50
CA ILE A 70 75.37 -16.95 19.94
C ILE A 70 74.86 -15.55 20.34
N GLU A 71 75.68 -14.75 21.02
CA GLU A 71 75.35 -13.39 21.42
C GLU A 71 75.21 -12.47 20.20
N ALA A 72 76.10 -12.57 19.21
CA ALA A 72 76.00 -11.81 17.95
C ALA A 72 74.77 -12.18 17.10
N VAL A 73 74.44 -13.48 16.98
CA VAL A 73 73.22 -13.92 16.26
C VAL A 73 71.96 -13.51 17.02
N SER A 74 72.01 -13.49 18.36
CA SER A 74 70.89 -13.01 19.19
C SER A 74 70.70 -11.51 19.05
N LEU A 75 71.79 -10.72 18.99
CA LEU A 75 71.78 -9.28 18.72
C LEU A 75 71.22 -8.97 17.33
N ALA A 76 71.66 -9.69 16.28
CA ALA A 76 71.17 -9.48 14.93
C ALA A 76 69.69 -9.84 14.78
N ARG A 77 69.22 -10.90 15.46
CA ARG A 77 67.79 -11.24 15.52
C ARG A 77 66.98 -10.21 16.30
N ALA A 78 67.54 -9.64 17.36
CA ALA A 78 66.90 -8.56 18.11
C ALA A 78 66.78 -7.29 17.25
N GLN A 79 67.83 -6.92 16.52
CA GLN A 79 67.81 -5.79 15.59
C GLN A 79 66.86 -5.99 14.40
N ASP A 80 66.83 -7.19 13.80
CA ASP A 80 65.88 -7.50 12.73
C ASP A 80 64.42 -7.47 13.23
N ALA A 81 64.18 -7.94 14.45
CA ALA A 81 62.88 -7.83 15.09
C ALA A 81 62.48 -6.37 15.38
N GLU A 82 63.41 -5.53 15.84
CA GLU A 82 63.20 -4.09 16.03
C GLU A 82 62.87 -3.38 14.71
N LEU A 83 63.62 -3.68 13.64
CA LEU A 83 63.37 -3.11 12.30
C LEU A 83 62.02 -3.54 11.72
N GLN A 84 61.65 -4.82 11.87
CA GLN A 84 60.34 -5.31 11.43
C GLN A 84 59.19 -4.64 12.20
N GLU A 85 59.37 -4.41 13.49
CA GLU A 85 58.39 -3.70 14.33
C GLU A 85 58.29 -2.22 13.94
N GLU A 86 59.42 -1.55 13.68
CA GLU A 86 59.44 -0.16 13.21
C GLU A 86 58.78 -0.01 11.83
N HIS A 87 59.02 -0.95 10.92
CA HIS A 87 58.36 -0.99 9.61
C HIS A 87 56.84 -1.13 9.75
N ARG A 88 56.38 -2.04 10.64
CA ARG A 88 54.97 -2.26 10.93
C ARG A 88 54.29 -1.03 11.55
N GLN A 89 54.97 -0.37 12.49
CA GLN A 89 54.48 0.88 13.10
C GLN A 89 54.42 2.02 12.09
N SER A 90 55.41 2.13 11.21
CA SER A 90 55.44 3.12 10.11
C SER A 90 54.26 2.92 9.15
N GLU A 91 54.00 1.69 8.71
CA GLU A 91 52.83 1.37 7.89
C GLU A 91 51.52 1.74 8.58
N THR A 92 51.40 1.45 9.87
CA THR A 92 50.19 1.71 10.66
C THR A 92 49.95 3.21 10.87
N PHE A 93 50.96 3.95 11.34
CA PHE A 93 50.83 5.37 11.68
C PHE A 93 50.88 6.31 10.47
N SER A 94 51.28 5.81 9.30
CA SER A 94 51.16 6.52 8.02
C SER A 94 49.70 6.68 7.56
N ARG A 95 48.72 6.00 8.18
CA ARG A 95 47.31 6.16 7.83
C ARG A 95 46.75 7.51 8.31
N PRO A 96 45.73 8.07 7.63
CA PRO A 96 45.00 9.22 8.15
C PRO A 96 44.43 8.93 9.56
N PRO A 97 44.47 9.88 10.51
CA PRO A 97 44.11 9.63 11.91
C PRO A 97 42.73 8.98 12.09
N MET A 98 41.70 9.47 11.38
CA MET A 98 40.35 8.91 11.47
C MET A 98 40.26 7.49 10.92
N THR A 99 41.00 7.16 9.87
CA THR A 99 41.04 5.81 9.29
C THR A 99 41.64 4.82 10.30
N LEU A 100 42.76 5.18 10.92
CA LEU A 100 43.41 4.38 11.95
C LEU A 100 42.47 4.12 13.14
N LEU A 101 41.74 5.15 13.58
CA LEU A 101 40.78 5.03 14.69
C LEU A 101 39.61 4.10 14.34
N ILE A 102 39.08 4.16 13.11
CA ILE A 102 37.97 3.30 12.67
C ILE A 102 38.42 1.85 12.55
N GLU A 103 39.61 1.58 12.01
CA GLU A 103 40.13 0.19 11.89
C GLU A 103 40.32 -0.47 13.26
N ASN A 104 40.88 0.27 14.24
CA ASN A 104 41.01 -0.22 15.62
C ASN A 104 39.65 -0.42 16.31
N LEU A 105 38.65 0.37 15.93
CA LEU A 105 37.30 0.25 16.45
C LEU A 105 36.62 -1.04 15.98
N GLU A 106 36.82 -1.41 14.71
CA GLU A 106 36.28 -2.66 14.15
C GLU A 106 36.85 -3.88 14.87
N GLU A 107 38.17 -3.90 15.15
CA GLU A 107 38.80 -4.95 15.95
C GLU A 107 38.25 -5.01 17.39
N TYR A 108 37.98 -3.84 17.99
CA TYR A 108 37.34 -3.79 19.31
C TYR A 108 35.91 -4.35 19.29
N PHE A 109 35.14 -4.10 18.24
CA PHE A 109 33.78 -4.63 18.12
C PHE A 109 33.72 -6.15 17.96
N GLU A 110 34.76 -6.78 17.42
CA GLU A 110 34.88 -8.25 17.34
C GLU A 110 35.18 -8.90 18.70
N THR A 111 35.79 -8.15 19.63
CA THR A 111 36.26 -8.67 20.93
C THR A 111 35.37 -8.30 22.10
N ILE A 112 34.48 -7.30 21.93
CA ILE A 112 33.61 -6.82 22.99
C ILE A 112 32.40 -7.73 23.21
N SER A 113 32.08 -7.99 24.49
CA SER A 113 30.82 -8.61 24.89
C SER A 113 29.74 -7.55 25.03
N TRP A 114 28.89 -7.42 24.01
CA TRP A 114 27.81 -6.43 23.95
C TRP A 114 26.75 -6.58 25.06
N GLU A 115 26.56 -7.79 25.59
CA GLU A 115 25.52 -8.10 26.59
C GLU A 115 25.71 -7.41 27.96
N TYR A 116 26.92 -6.93 28.28
CA TYR A 116 27.26 -6.49 29.65
C TYR A 116 27.71 -5.02 29.74
N ARG A 117 27.46 -4.21 28.69
CA ARG A 117 27.94 -2.83 28.65
C ARG A 117 26.85 -1.87 28.20
N THR A 118 26.74 -0.74 28.89
CA THR A 118 25.86 0.35 28.47
C THR A 118 26.48 1.11 27.30
N LEU A 119 25.63 1.83 26.54
CA LEU A 119 26.09 2.68 25.44
C LEU A 119 27.11 3.74 25.91
N GLU A 120 26.91 4.29 27.11
CA GLU A 120 27.83 5.24 27.75
C GLU A 120 29.20 4.62 28.01
N GLN A 121 29.25 3.44 28.64
CA GLN A 121 30.50 2.72 28.90
C GLN A 121 31.27 2.38 27.62
N ILE A 122 30.55 2.00 26.56
CA ILE A 122 31.16 1.73 25.24
C ILE A 122 31.77 3.01 24.67
N GLY A 123 31.05 4.13 24.78
CA GLY A 123 31.54 5.45 24.35
C GLY A 123 32.79 5.90 25.10
N GLU A 124 32.83 5.74 26.43
CA GLU A 124 33.98 6.07 27.26
C GLU A 124 35.21 5.23 26.92
N ASP A 125 35.06 3.91 26.83
CA ASP A 125 36.15 2.99 26.47
C ASP A 125 36.78 3.35 25.12
N ILE A 126 35.94 3.64 24.13
CA ILE A 126 36.40 3.98 22.78
C ILE A 126 37.06 5.35 22.76
N LEU A 127 36.56 6.33 23.52
CA LEU A 127 37.21 7.64 23.63
C LEU A 127 38.61 7.53 24.24
N VAL A 128 38.76 6.73 25.29
CA VAL A 128 40.06 6.47 25.93
C VAL A 128 41.01 5.81 24.94
N ARG A 129 40.59 4.73 24.27
CA ARG A 129 41.39 4.03 23.25
C ARG A 129 41.80 4.95 22.11
N ALA A 130 40.87 5.75 21.60
CA ALA A 130 41.16 6.70 20.53
C ALA A 130 42.22 7.72 20.94
N ASN A 131 42.13 8.25 22.17
CA ASN A 131 43.12 9.17 22.69
C ASN A 131 44.49 8.52 22.95
N THR A 132 44.53 7.25 23.35
CA THR A 132 45.78 6.47 23.44
C THR A 132 46.43 6.35 22.07
N ILE A 133 45.69 5.90 21.04
CA ILE A 133 46.21 5.76 19.67
C ILE A 133 46.70 7.09 19.11
N LEU A 134 45.96 8.18 19.34
CA LEU A 134 46.37 9.52 18.92
C LEU A 134 47.63 9.99 19.66
N GLY A 135 47.79 9.62 20.93
CA GLY A 135 48.98 9.85 21.73
C GLY A 135 50.21 9.12 21.19
N ASP A 136 50.10 7.81 21.00
CA ASP A 136 51.17 6.95 20.48
C ASP A 136 51.60 7.40 19.08
N ARG A 137 50.62 7.69 18.23
CA ARG A 137 50.88 8.25 16.89
C ARG A 137 51.58 9.60 16.98
N ALA A 138 51.19 10.48 17.90
CA ALA A 138 51.84 11.78 18.06
C ALA A 138 53.28 11.66 18.56
N GLU A 139 53.58 10.65 19.39
CA GLU A 139 54.93 10.32 19.83
C GLU A 139 55.78 9.76 18.69
N PHE A 140 55.26 8.79 17.94
CA PHE A 140 55.91 8.23 16.75
C PHE A 140 56.24 9.32 15.70
N MET A 141 55.33 10.27 15.51
CA MET A 141 55.52 11.38 14.56
C MET A 141 56.58 12.39 15.00
N LYS A 142 56.96 12.45 16.28
CA LYS A 142 58.07 13.31 16.73
C LYS A 142 59.42 12.79 16.27
N THR A 143 59.57 11.48 16.17
CA THR A 143 60.81 10.83 15.71
C THR A 143 60.86 10.67 14.18
N HIS A 144 59.73 10.87 13.48
CA HIS A 144 59.58 10.67 12.04
C HIS A 144 59.07 11.92 11.29
N GLU A 145 59.89 12.98 11.22
CA GLU A 145 59.51 14.30 10.66
C GLU A 145 58.98 14.26 9.21
N SER A 146 59.52 13.38 8.37
CA SER A 146 59.13 13.25 6.96
C SER A 146 57.69 12.73 6.79
N LEU A 147 57.25 11.85 7.69
CA LEU A 147 55.87 11.37 7.77
C LEU A 147 54.96 12.43 8.40
N ALA A 148 55.43 13.11 9.46
CA ALA A 148 54.68 14.16 10.13
C ALA A 148 54.31 15.34 9.21
N ALA A 149 55.13 15.62 8.19
CA ALA A 149 54.86 16.65 7.19
C ALA A 149 53.75 16.26 6.19
N ARG A 150 53.50 14.96 5.99
CA ARG A 150 52.54 14.45 5.00
C ARG A 150 51.11 14.34 5.53
N TYR A 151 50.95 14.14 6.84
CA TYR A 151 49.64 13.86 7.44
C TYR A 151 49.23 14.91 8.47
N PRO A 152 47.97 15.34 8.48
CA PRO A 152 47.49 16.35 9.42
C PRO A 152 47.59 15.84 10.87
N LYS A 153 47.96 16.74 11.78
CA LYS A 153 47.92 16.49 13.22
C LYS A 153 46.46 16.44 13.68
N MET A 154 46.12 15.44 14.48
CA MET A 154 44.84 15.36 15.18
C MET A 154 45.13 15.35 16.68
N PRO A 155 44.72 16.38 17.44
CA PRO A 155 44.94 16.43 18.88
C PRO A 155 44.07 15.40 19.60
N ALA A 156 44.37 15.15 20.88
CA ALA A 156 43.48 14.39 21.76
C ALA A 156 42.08 15.01 21.74
N GLN A 157 41.07 14.16 21.68
CA GLN A 157 39.68 14.53 21.56
C GLN A 157 39.05 14.60 22.95
N PRO A 158 38.41 15.73 23.34
CA PRO A 158 37.75 15.85 24.63
C PRO A 158 36.43 15.06 24.71
N GLN A 159 35.85 14.74 23.55
CA GLN A 159 34.62 13.97 23.39
C GLN A 159 34.73 13.08 22.16
N LEU A 160 33.83 12.10 22.05
CA LEU A 160 33.82 11.18 20.94
C LEU A 160 33.56 11.90 19.60
N PRO A 161 34.43 11.75 18.59
CA PRO A 161 34.17 12.29 17.26
C PRO A 161 32.87 11.74 16.65
N PRO A 162 32.09 12.55 15.91
CA PRO A 162 30.81 12.11 15.33
C PRO A 162 30.91 10.87 14.44
N ALA A 163 32.04 10.70 13.74
CA ALA A 163 32.29 9.52 12.93
C ALA A 163 32.39 8.25 13.79
N LEU A 164 33.16 8.27 14.89
CA LEU A 164 33.25 7.13 15.79
C LEU A 164 31.91 6.85 16.48
N ALA A 165 31.19 7.91 16.89
CA ALA A 165 29.84 7.77 17.44
C ALA A 165 28.88 7.08 16.46
N ALA A 166 28.94 7.44 15.18
CA ALA A 166 28.12 6.80 14.15
C ALA A 166 28.43 5.29 14.04
N HIS A 167 29.70 4.90 14.05
CA HIS A 167 30.08 3.48 14.06
C HIS A 167 29.54 2.77 15.32
N ILE A 168 29.68 3.35 16.51
CA ILE A 168 29.11 2.78 17.74
C ILE A 168 27.61 2.57 17.59
N LEU A 169 26.86 3.58 17.12
CA LEU A 169 25.41 3.45 16.98
C LEU A 169 25.00 2.39 15.95
N VAL A 170 25.76 2.23 14.85
CA VAL A 170 25.51 1.15 13.87
C VAL A 170 25.68 -0.23 14.51
N HIS A 171 26.64 -0.42 15.40
CA HIS A 171 26.85 -1.73 16.03
C HIS A 171 25.99 -1.93 17.28
N ALA A 172 26.05 -0.99 18.23
CA ALA A 172 25.37 -1.05 19.53
C ALA A 172 23.84 -0.95 19.40
N CYS A 173 23.37 0.00 18.59
CA CYS A 173 21.94 0.27 18.41
C CYS A 173 21.41 -0.30 17.09
N ARG A 174 22.24 -1.06 16.35
CA ARG A 174 21.90 -1.70 15.08
C ARG A 174 21.23 -0.73 14.12
N VAL A 175 21.80 0.48 13.99
CA VAL A 175 21.24 1.52 13.11
C VAL A 175 21.29 1.03 11.66
N ILE A 176 20.16 1.09 10.98
CA ILE A 176 19.99 0.71 9.58
C ILE A 176 19.41 1.86 8.76
N ARG A 177 19.66 1.84 7.44
CA ARG A 177 18.86 2.60 6.47
C ARG A 177 17.68 1.74 6.03
N LEU A 178 16.48 2.12 6.45
CA LEU A 178 15.27 1.36 6.16
C LEU A 178 14.69 1.74 4.80
N GLN A 179 14.91 0.88 3.80
CA GLN A 179 14.32 1.06 2.49
C GLN A 179 12.87 0.57 2.50
N THR A 180 11.93 1.47 2.31
CA THR A 180 10.51 1.12 2.15
C THR A 180 10.22 0.78 0.68
N PRO A 181 9.44 -0.27 0.39
CA PRO A 181 9.24 -0.71 -0.98
C PRO A 181 8.58 0.40 -1.84
N GLY A 182 9.14 0.69 -3.02
CA GLY A 182 8.65 1.75 -3.92
C GLY A 182 9.40 3.09 -3.86
N HIS A 183 10.44 3.21 -3.03
CA HIS A 183 11.37 4.34 -3.11
C HIS A 183 12.27 4.20 -4.34
N THR A 184 11.93 4.91 -5.43
CA THR A 184 12.90 5.22 -6.49
C THR A 184 13.83 6.32 -5.99
N GLU A 185 15.12 6.23 -6.30
CA GLU A 185 16.27 7.03 -5.81
C GLU A 185 16.22 8.56 -6.06
N THR A 186 15.03 9.15 -6.22
CA THR A 186 14.85 10.58 -6.40
C THR A 186 14.90 11.31 -5.06
N SER A 187 16.12 11.64 -4.62
CA SER A 187 16.46 12.80 -3.77
C SER A 187 16.01 12.85 -2.30
N VAL A 188 15.30 11.86 -1.77
CA VAL A 188 14.93 11.78 -0.35
C VAL A 188 15.88 10.82 0.37
N ARG A 189 16.59 11.28 1.41
CA ARG A 189 17.43 10.43 2.26
C ARG A 189 16.54 9.32 2.84
N VAL A 190 16.90 8.06 2.59
CA VAL A 190 16.25 6.86 3.17
C VAL A 190 16.22 7.00 4.69
N PRO A 191 15.10 6.76 5.39
CA PRO A 191 15.03 6.95 6.83
C PRO A 191 16.02 6.06 7.58
N LEU A 192 16.60 6.58 8.66
CA LEU A 192 17.38 5.79 9.61
C LEU A 192 16.42 5.18 10.64
N ALA A 193 16.64 3.90 10.94
CA ALA A 193 15.96 3.20 12.02
C ALA A 193 16.99 2.59 12.96
N TYR A 194 16.67 2.49 14.25
CA TYR A 194 17.54 1.86 15.25
C TYR A 194 16.75 0.82 16.02
N TYR A 195 17.43 -0.26 16.43
CA TYR A 195 16.83 -1.31 17.25
C TYR A 195 16.84 -0.90 18.73
N VAL A 196 15.76 -1.21 19.43
CA VAL A 196 15.63 -0.92 20.87
C VAL A 196 15.88 -2.19 21.65
N ASP A 197 17.04 -2.25 22.32
CA ASP A 197 17.49 -3.39 23.14
C ASP A 197 17.33 -3.16 24.65
N ASP A 198 16.73 -2.03 25.05
CA ASP A 198 16.45 -1.71 26.45
C ASP A 198 15.07 -2.24 26.85
N GLU A 199 15.02 -3.24 27.73
CA GLU A 199 13.77 -3.85 28.20
C GLU A 199 12.82 -2.87 28.92
N ALA A 200 13.35 -1.76 29.45
CA ALA A 200 12.55 -0.72 30.08
C ALA A 200 11.83 0.18 29.07
N ASP A 201 12.28 0.21 27.81
CA ASP A 201 11.67 1.00 26.75
C ASP A 201 10.39 0.30 26.23
N PRO A 202 9.24 1.00 26.14
CA PRO A 202 8.03 0.45 25.54
C PRO A 202 8.22 -0.08 24.12
N ALA A 203 9.24 0.38 23.38
CA ALA A 203 9.61 -0.09 22.06
C ALA A 203 10.64 -1.23 22.06
N TYR A 204 11.01 -1.81 23.20
CA TYR A 204 11.91 -2.97 23.29
C TYR A 204 11.56 -4.05 22.26
N GLY A 205 12.57 -4.55 21.56
CA GLY A 205 12.43 -5.65 20.60
C GLY A 205 12.00 -5.26 19.19
N VAL A 206 11.83 -3.96 18.89
CA VAL A 206 11.49 -3.47 17.55
C VAL A 206 12.37 -2.29 17.12
N TYR A 207 12.37 -2.01 15.81
CA TYR A 207 13.03 -0.85 15.23
C TYR A 207 12.18 0.42 15.37
N GLN A 208 12.82 1.54 15.68
CA GLN A 208 12.18 2.85 15.77
C GLN A 208 12.70 3.79 14.68
N ILE A 209 11.79 4.53 14.04
CA ILE A 209 12.10 5.55 13.04
C ILE A 209 11.86 6.92 13.70
N SER A 210 12.75 7.29 14.60
CA SER A 210 12.62 8.52 15.40
C SER A 210 13.92 9.32 15.39
N ARG A 211 13.87 10.52 14.82
CA ARG A 211 15.02 11.44 14.84
C ARG A 211 15.39 11.86 16.26
N SER A 212 14.39 12.12 17.11
CA SER A 212 14.62 12.49 18.52
C SER A 212 15.18 11.32 19.31
N GLY A 213 14.66 10.10 19.14
CA GLY A 213 15.21 8.93 19.83
C GLY A 213 16.63 8.56 19.37
N LEU A 214 16.97 8.81 18.11
CA LEU A 214 18.33 8.70 17.62
C LEU A 214 19.24 9.80 18.19
N TYR A 215 18.71 11.02 18.36
CA TYR A 215 19.40 12.14 19.02
C TYR A 215 19.70 11.82 20.49
N ASP A 216 18.75 11.26 21.23
CA ASP A 216 18.93 10.91 22.64
C ASP A 216 20.08 9.90 22.82
N ARG A 217 20.13 8.87 21.96
CA ARG A 217 21.24 7.89 21.94
C ARG A 217 22.58 8.52 21.56
N ALA A 218 22.59 9.45 20.60
CA ALA A 218 23.78 10.20 20.24
C ALA A 218 24.25 11.11 21.40
N ALA A 219 23.32 11.71 22.16
CA ALA A 219 23.62 12.54 23.32
C ALA A 219 24.22 11.74 24.48
N THR A 220 23.91 10.44 24.60
CA THR A 220 24.59 9.52 25.53
C THR A 220 26.08 9.35 25.18
N LEU A 221 26.41 9.30 23.88
CA LEU A 221 27.80 9.16 23.43
C LEU A 221 28.57 10.49 23.39
N ILE A 222 27.86 11.59 23.11
CA ILE A 222 28.42 12.93 22.98
C ILE A 222 27.60 13.87 23.87
N PRO A 223 27.95 13.98 25.17
CA PRO A 223 27.23 14.86 26.09
C PRO A 223 27.22 16.32 25.61
N GLY A 224 26.03 16.91 25.51
CA GLY A 224 25.84 18.28 25.02
C GLY A 224 25.97 18.44 23.50
N ILE A 225 25.75 17.36 22.73
CA ILE A 225 25.76 17.39 21.26
C ILE A 225 24.88 18.53 20.71
N SER A 226 25.40 19.28 19.73
CA SER A 226 24.64 20.33 19.05
C SER A 226 23.86 19.77 17.86
N ASP A 227 22.78 20.45 17.43
CA ASP A 227 22.04 20.07 16.21
C ASP A 227 22.93 19.94 14.97
N ARG A 228 23.95 20.81 14.86
CA ARG A 228 24.91 20.76 13.76
C ARG A 228 25.75 19.48 13.83
N THR A 229 26.30 19.19 15.00
CA THR A 229 27.10 17.97 15.25
C THR A 229 26.26 16.72 15.01
N PHE A 230 25.00 16.73 15.43
CA PHE A 230 24.07 15.64 15.17
C PHE A 230 23.76 15.49 13.67
N SER A 231 23.61 16.58 12.92
CA SER A 231 23.42 16.52 11.46
C SER A 231 24.64 15.95 10.72
N ASP A 232 25.85 16.25 11.21
CA ASP A 232 27.09 15.64 10.72
C ASP A 232 27.10 14.12 11.03
N LEU A 233 26.72 13.73 12.25
CA LEU A 233 26.56 12.33 12.66
C LEU A 233 25.52 11.60 11.79
N GLU A 234 24.35 12.19 11.54
CA GLU A 234 23.33 11.64 10.64
C GLU A 234 23.91 11.39 9.24
N SER A 235 24.75 12.30 8.74
CA SER A 235 25.41 12.14 7.44
C SER A 235 26.41 10.99 7.44
N TYR A 236 27.16 10.78 8.53
CA TYR A 236 27.99 9.57 8.69
C TYR A 236 27.14 8.30 8.74
N LEU A 237 26.08 8.26 9.56
CA LEU A 237 25.17 7.11 9.63
C LEU A 237 24.61 6.75 8.26
N HIS A 238 24.21 7.72 7.44
CA HIS A 238 23.74 7.43 6.08
C HIS A 238 24.83 6.87 5.15
N ALA A 239 26.11 7.14 5.42
CA ALA A 239 27.23 6.61 4.65
C ALA A 239 27.55 5.16 5.06
N ILE A 240 27.53 4.84 6.36
CA ILE A 240 28.01 3.55 6.86
C ILE A 240 26.92 2.54 7.24
N ALA A 241 25.71 2.99 7.60
CA ALA A 241 24.67 2.07 8.09
C ALA A 241 24.20 1.12 6.97
N PRO A 242 24.02 -0.18 7.25
CA PRO A 242 23.55 -1.13 6.25
C PRO A 242 22.15 -0.75 5.77
N THR A 243 21.92 -0.88 4.46
CA THR A 243 20.58 -0.74 3.90
C THR A 243 19.84 -2.07 4.03
N LYS A 244 18.71 -2.04 4.70
CA LYS A 244 17.81 -3.19 4.84
C LYS A 244 16.47 -2.82 4.23
N GLN A 245 15.88 -3.74 3.47
CA GLN A 245 14.49 -3.59 3.08
C GLN A 245 13.60 -3.91 4.27
N GLY A 246 12.49 -3.18 4.42
CA GLY A 246 11.47 -3.56 5.39
C GLY A 246 11.01 -4.99 5.12
N ASP A 247 11.15 -5.84 6.12
CA ASP A 247 11.12 -7.30 5.97
C ASP A 247 9.88 -7.84 5.23
N ASP A 248 10.05 -8.91 4.44
CA ASP A 248 8.98 -9.59 3.70
C ASP A 248 8.08 -10.48 4.59
N HIS A 249 8.40 -10.52 5.89
CA HIS A 249 7.83 -11.41 6.87
C HIS A 249 6.43 -10.97 7.33
N ALA A 250 5.46 -10.92 6.41
CA ALA A 250 4.07 -10.58 6.70
C ALA A 250 3.34 -11.53 7.67
N HIS A 251 4.02 -12.59 8.11
CA HIS A 251 3.54 -13.61 9.05
C HIS A 251 4.09 -13.42 10.47
N LEU A 252 4.99 -12.45 10.69
CA LEU A 252 5.56 -12.13 11.99
C LEU A 252 4.85 -10.92 12.60
N VAL A 253 4.62 -10.99 13.92
CA VAL A 253 3.97 -9.94 14.69
C VAL A 253 4.74 -9.74 15.98
N ALA A 254 5.28 -8.54 16.20
CA ALA A 254 5.82 -8.19 17.51
C ALA A 254 4.67 -7.91 18.49
N LEU A 255 4.66 -8.66 19.59
CA LEU A 255 3.76 -8.52 20.73
C LEU A 255 4.56 -7.98 21.93
N GLN A 256 3.92 -7.75 23.07
CA GLN A 256 4.60 -7.20 24.24
C GLN A 256 5.74 -8.09 24.75
N ASN A 257 5.62 -9.42 24.61
CA ASN A 257 6.51 -10.43 25.19
C ASN A 257 7.32 -11.25 24.16
N GLY A 258 7.31 -10.87 22.88
CA GLY A 258 8.10 -11.56 21.85
C GLY A 258 7.56 -11.34 20.44
N ILE A 259 8.06 -12.14 19.49
CA ILE A 259 7.66 -12.12 18.08
C ILE A 259 6.85 -13.38 17.79
N PHE A 260 5.56 -13.22 17.54
CA PHE A 260 4.70 -14.32 17.16
C PHE A 260 4.88 -14.66 15.68
N ASN A 261 5.12 -15.94 15.39
CA ASN A 261 5.26 -16.47 14.05
C ASN A 261 4.00 -17.24 13.65
N ASP A 262 3.22 -16.67 12.71
CA ASP A 262 1.94 -17.24 12.33
C ASP A 262 2.03 -18.57 11.54
N LYS A 263 3.22 -18.90 11.01
CA LYS A 263 3.43 -20.18 10.31
C LYS A 263 3.69 -21.32 11.28
N THR A 264 4.53 -21.08 12.30
CA THR A 264 4.88 -22.10 13.31
C THR A 264 3.90 -22.10 14.48
N LYS A 265 3.14 -21.01 14.66
CA LYS A 265 2.28 -20.73 15.82
C LYS A 265 3.06 -20.62 17.13
N GLU A 266 4.33 -20.21 17.05
CA GLU A 266 5.22 -20.07 18.20
C GLU A 266 5.50 -18.60 18.51
N LEU A 267 5.77 -18.33 19.78
CA LEU A 267 6.27 -17.04 20.26
C LEU A 267 7.79 -17.12 20.38
N GLU A 268 8.48 -16.47 19.46
CA GLU A 268 9.94 -16.40 19.41
C GLU A 268 10.44 -15.21 20.27
N PRO A 269 11.67 -15.27 20.83
CA PRO A 269 12.31 -14.12 21.43
C PRO A 269 12.44 -12.95 20.45
N PHE A 270 12.55 -11.72 20.96
CA PHE A 270 12.86 -10.59 20.11
C PHE A 270 14.22 -10.78 19.43
N SER A 271 14.29 -10.40 18.16
CA SER A 271 15.51 -10.51 17.37
C SER A 271 15.65 -9.30 16.46
N PRO A 272 16.81 -8.62 16.45
CA PRO A 272 17.09 -7.52 15.54
C PRO A 272 17.24 -7.95 14.08
N GLU A 273 17.29 -9.26 13.80
CA GLU A 273 17.29 -9.78 12.44
C GLU A 273 15.95 -9.53 11.74
N TYR A 274 14.85 -9.48 12.50
CA TYR A 274 13.52 -9.19 11.98
C TYR A 274 13.25 -7.68 11.96
N ILE A 275 13.05 -7.10 10.77
CA ILE A 275 12.85 -5.65 10.62
C ILE A 275 11.37 -5.28 10.85
N ILE A 276 10.98 -5.28 12.12
CA ILE A 276 9.64 -4.92 12.61
C ILE A 276 9.70 -3.53 13.24
N THR A 277 8.77 -2.65 12.85
CA THR A 277 8.72 -1.23 13.31
C THR A 277 7.50 -0.91 14.18
N THR A 278 6.65 -1.91 14.43
CA THR A 278 5.37 -1.78 15.15
C THR A 278 5.25 -2.94 16.12
N LYS A 279 4.92 -2.64 17.38
CA LYS A 279 4.74 -3.64 18.43
C LYS A 279 3.35 -3.52 19.03
N SER A 280 2.63 -4.62 19.14
CA SER A 280 1.30 -4.63 19.78
C SER A 280 1.43 -4.40 21.29
N ALA A 281 0.38 -3.85 21.91
CA ALA A 281 0.39 -3.46 23.33
C ALA A 281 0.15 -4.65 24.29
N VAL A 282 -0.24 -5.79 23.75
CA VAL A 282 -0.64 -6.99 24.49
C VAL A 282 0.39 -8.10 24.37
N ALA A 283 0.51 -8.89 25.44
CA ALA A 283 1.29 -10.13 25.45
C ALA A 283 0.45 -11.30 24.91
N LEU A 284 1.11 -12.29 24.30
CA LEU A 284 0.48 -13.57 24.01
C LEU A 284 0.69 -14.53 25.18
N ASP A 285 -0.41 -14.98 25.76
CA ASP A 285 -0.47 -16.09 26.70
C ASP A 285 -1.23 -17.26 26.05
N PRO A 286 -0.55 -18.36 25.67
CA PRO A 286 -1.19 -19.54 25.09
C PRO A 286 -2.26 -20.19 26.00
N GLU A 287 -2.15 -20.00 27.32
CA GLU A 287 -3.05 -20.58 28.31
C GLU A 287 -4.20 -19.64 28.71
N ALA A 288 -4.29 -18.45 28.09
CA ALA A 288 -5.34 -17.48 28.38
C ALA A 288 -6.74 -18.06 28.10
N LYS A 289 -7.65 -17.86 29.06
CA LYS A 289 -9.05 -18.32 29.00
C LYS A 289 -9.99 -17.13 28.97
N GLU A 290 -11.17 -17.31 28.38
CA GLU A 290 -12.20 -16.26 28.39
C GLU A 290 -12.57 -15.94 29.84
N PRO A 291 -12.39 -14.69 30.30
CA PRO A 291 -12.70 -14.33 31.68
C PRO A 291 -14.21 -14.29 31.91
N GLU A 292 -14.64 -14.61 33.12
CA GLU A 292 -16.02 -14.42 33.53
C GLU A 292 -16.24 -12.97 33.97
N LEU A 293 -16.66 -12.14 33.02
CA LEU A 293 -16.96 -10.73 33.26
C LEU A 293 -18.47 -10.50 33.42
N TYR A 294 -18.82 -9.51 34.24
CA TYR A 294 -20.21 -9.20 34.58
C TYR A 294 -20.49 -7.71 34.38
N LEU A 295 -21.70 -7.43 33.91
CA LEU A 295 -22.29 -6.09 33.84
C LEU A 295 -22.70 -5.62 35.23
N ASP A 296 -23.02 -4.34 35.36
CA ASP A 296 -23.34 -3.74 36.67
C ASP A 296 -24.69 -4.25 37.23
N ASP A 297 -25.56 -4.77 36.36
CA ASP A 297 -26.82 -5.45 36.72
C ASP A 297 -26.63 -6.92 37.18
N GLY A 298 -25.38 -7.42 37.22
CA GLY A 298 -25.04 -8.78 37.60
C GLY A 298 -25.16 -9.81 36.47
N THR A 299 -25.53 -9.40 35.25
CA THR A 299 -25.60 -10.28 34.08
C THR A 299 -24.19 -10.62 33.60
N ARG A 300 -23.92 -11.91 33.36
CA ARG A 300 -22.67 -12.36 32.72
C ARG A 300 -22.57 -11.78 31.31
N TRP A 301 -21.41 -11.21 30.99
CA TRP A 301 -21.10 -10.65 29.69
C TRP A 301 -20.26 -11.63 28.86
N SER A 302 -20.56 -11.73 27.57
CA SER A 302 -19.69 -12.33 26.57
C SER A 302 -19.55 -11.38 25.39
N TYR A 303 -18.33 -11.28 24.86
CA TYR A 303 -18.05 -10.47 23.67
C TYR A 303 -18.74 -11.05 22.42
N GLU A 304 -18.74 -12.38 22.27
CA GLU A 304 -19.40 -13.05 21.14
C GLU A 304 -20.89 -12.73 21.11
N ASP A 305 -21.59 -12.92 22.23
CA ASP A 305 -23.03 -12.68 22.32
C ASP A 305 -23.37 -11.21 22.05
N THR A 306 -22.59 -10.28 22.61
CA THR A 306 -22.79 -8.84 22.41
C THR A 306 -22.60 -8.44 20.94
N LEU A 307 -21.54 -8.95 20.31
CA LEU A 307 -21.23 -8.65 18.91
C LEU A 307 -22.25 -9.32 17.98
N LEU A 308 -22.66 -10.56 18.27
CA LEU A 308 -23.69 -11.27 17.53
C LEU A 308 -25.04 -10.56 17.60
N GLU A 309 -25.44 -10.06 18.78
CA GLU A 309 -26.64 -9.23 18.93
C GLU A 309 -26.53 -7.96 18.07
N ALA A 310 -25.40 -7.26 18.12
CA ALA A 310 -25.17 -6.04 17.36
C ALA A 310 -25.30 -6.25 15.82
N LEU A 311 -24.91 -7.43 15.35
CA LEU A 311 -25.02 -7.89 13.96
C LEU A 311 -26.40 -8.47 13.60
N GLY A 312 -27.37 -8.47 14.52
CA GLY A 312 -28.71 -9.00 14.29
C GLY A 312 -28.77 -10.53 14.22
N GLY A 313 -27.84 -11.23 14.87
CA GLY A 313 -27.79 -12.70 14.89
C GLY A 313 -27.06 -13.34 13.69
N ASP A 314 -26.41 -12.54 12.84
CA ASP A 314 -25.69 -13.03 11.66
C ASP A 314 -24.31 -13.58 12.01
N ARG A 315 -24.21 -14.91 12.14
CA ARG A 315 -22.95 -15.60 12.42
C ARG A 315 -21.91 -15.49 11.31
N GLU A 316 -22.30 -15.32 10.05
CA GLU A 316 -21.32 -15.17 8.97
C GLU A 316 -20.57 -13.84 9.10
N GLN A 317 -21.30 -12.79 9.49
CA GLN A 317 -20.70 -11.50 9.80
C GLN A 317 -19.89 -11.51 11.10
N LEU A 318 -20.31 -12.28 12.10
CA LEU A 318 -19.53 -12.47 13.34
C LEU A 318 -18.15 -13.05 13.04
N GLU A 319 -18.08 -14.14 12.26
CA GLU A 319 -16.79 -14.72 11.84
C GLU A 319 -15.94 -13.72 11.06
N THR A 320 -16.59 -12.92 10.21
CA THR A 320 -15.92 -11.86 9.44
C THR A 320 -15.37 -10.75 10.35
N CYS A 321 -16.07 -10.38 11.42
CA CYS A 321 -15.58 -9.42 12.40
C CYS A 321 -14.30 -9.92 13.07
N TYR A 322 -14.29 -11.18 13.50
CA TYR A 322 -13.07 -11.77 14.05
C TYR A 322 -11.97 -11.87 12.99
N ASP A 323 -12.28 -12.12 11.70
CA ASP A 323 -11.28 -12.16 10.62
C ASP A 323 -10.62 -10.79 10.46
N VAL A 324 -11.42 -9.73 10.58
CA VAL A 324 -10.96 -8.35 10.56
C VAL A 324 -10.12 -8.02 11.79
N LEU A 325 -10.55 -8.38 13.00
CA LEU A 325 -9.77 -8.16 14.23
C LEU A 325 -8.46 -8.96 14.23
N ARG A 326 -8.44 -10.14 13.62
CA ARG A 326 -7.21 -10.89 13.42
C ARG A 326 -6.31 -10.17 12.41
N ALA A 327 -6.88 -9.66 11.32
CA ALA A 327 -6.15 -9.01 10.25
C ALA A 327 -5.40 -7.74 10.69
N THR A 328 -5.84 -7.07 11.75
CA THR A 328 -5.14 -5.89 12.30
C THR A 328 -3.77 -6.23 12.91
N PHE A 329 -3.53 -7.48 13.33
CA PHE A 329 -2.20 -7.97 13.73
C PHE A 329 -1.24 -8.15 12.54
N PHE A 330 -1.76 -8.29 11.32
CA PHE A 330 -0.98 -8.60 10.12
C PHE A 330 -1.12 -7.52 9.04
N PRO A 331 -0.71 -6.27 9.33
CA PRO A 331 -0.94 -5.11 8.47
C PRO A 331 -0.17 -5.18 7.14
N ARG A 332 0.86 -6.04 7.05
CA ARG A 332 1.65 -6.23 5.83
C ARG A 332 0.95 -7.09 4.78
N VAL A 333 -0.10 -7.83 5.15
CA VAL A 333 -0.91 -8.62 4.21
C VAL A 333 -1.88 -7.69 3.45
N PRO A 334 -1.81 -7.62 2.11
CA PRO A 334 -2.74 -6.81 1.32
C PRO A 334 -4.07 -7.56 1.16
N TYR A 335 -4.99 -7.41 2.11
CA TYR A 335 -6.33 -8.03 2.05
C TYR A 335 -7.17 -7.55 0.86
N GLY A 336 -6.78 -6.44 0.21
CA GLY A 336 -7.40 -5.91 -0.99
C GLY A 336 -8.75 -5.25 -0.75
N SER A 337 -9.13 -5.02 0.51
CA SER A 337 -10.40 -4.42 0.89
C SER A 337 -10.25 -3.47 2.08
N LEU A 338 -10.96 -2.34 2.03
CA LEU A 338 -11.32 -1.57 3.22
C LEU A 338 -12.51 -2.24 3.90
N VAL A 339 -12.57 -2.18 5.22
CA VAL A 339 -13.69 -2.69 6.02
C VAL A 339 -14.62 -1.52 6.36
N ALA A 340 -15.86 -1.59 5.94
CA ALA A 340 -16.89 -0.60 6.23
C ALA A 340 -17.89 -1.19 7.24
N LEU A 341 -17.81 -0.75 8.49
CA LEU A 341 -18.79 -1.06 9.52
C LEU A 341 -20.01 -0.15 9.29
N LYS A 342 -21.06 -0.69 8.67
CA LYS A 342 -22.27 0.06 8.31
C LYS A 342 -23.32 -0.12 9.39
N GLY A 343 -23.97 0.96 9.80
CA GLY A 343 -25.16 0.86 10.64
C GLY A 343 -25.93 2.16 10.65
N ASN A 344 -27.23 2.09 10.36
CA ASN A 344 -28.07 3.24 10.02
C ASN A 344 -28.45 4.10 11.24
N ALA A 345 -28.46 3.48 12.42
CA ALA A 345 -28.72 4.15 13.69
C ALA A 345 -27.41 4.38 14.46
N GLY A 346 -27.39 5.42 15.30
CA GLY A 346 -26.35 5.57 16.30
C GLY A 346 -26.41 4.44 17.33
N ASN A 347 -25.33 4.31 18.10
CA ASN A 347 -25.23 3.40 19.24
C ASN A 347 -25.59 1.94 18.90
N ASN A 348 -24.80 1.32 18.03
CA ASN A 348 -25.01 -0.03 17.50
C ASN A 348 -23.82 -0.97 17.73
N GLY A 349 -22.84 -0.60 18.57
CA GLY A 349 -21.67 -1.45 18.86
C GLY A 349 -20.46 -1.29 17.92
N LYS A 350 -20.58 -0.58 16.79
CA LYS A 350 -19.44 -0.28 15.89
C LYS A 350 -18.26 0.36 16.64
N GLY A 351 -18.57 1.36 17.48
CA GLY A 351 -17.57 2.08 18.27
C GLY A 351 -16.85 1.18 19.27
N THR A 352 -17.52 0.19 19.86
CA THR A 352 -16.93 -0.79 20.78
C THR A 352 -15.92 -1.68 20.07
N MET A 353 -16.25 -2.19 18.88
CA MET A 353 -15.33 -2.98 18.06
C MET A 353 -14.11 -2.15 17.61
N LEU A 354 -14.32 -0.91 17.17
CA LEU A 354 -13.22 -0.02 16.75
C LEU A 354 -12.30 0.38 17.91
N GLU A 355 -12.84 0.53 19.13
CA GLU A 355 -12.07 0.83 20.33
C GLU A 355 -11.18 -0.34 20.79
N LEU A 356 -11.59 -1.59 20.51
CA LEU A 356 -10.80 -2.77 20.85
C LEU A 356 -9.44 -2.81 20.11
N ILE A 357 -9.38 -2.26 18.89
CA ILE A 357 -8.18 -2.30 18.05
C ILE A 357 -6.99 -1.54 18.68
N PRO A 358 -7.11 -0.25 19.07
CA PRO A 358 -6.02 0.44 19.77
C PRO A 358 -5.73 -0.13 21.17
N LEU A 359 -6.66 -0.85 21.80
CA LEU A 359 -6.37 -1.58 23.05
C LEU A 359 -5.44 -2.79 22.80
N LEU A 360 -5.63 -3.51 21.69
CA LEU A 360 -4.78 -4.64 21.31
C LEU A 360 -3.42 -4.17 20.78
N HIS A 361 -3.40 -3.14 19.94
CA HIS A 361 -2.17 -2.72 19.24
C HIS A 361 -1.45 -1.54 19.87
N GLY A 362 -2.10 -0.77 20.74
CA GLY A 362 -1.60 0.52 21.21
C GLY A 362 -1.99 1.66 20.27
N THR A 363 -2.32 2.81 20.86
CA THR A 363 -2.80 4.00 20.14
C THR A 363 -1.78 4.53 19.12
N SER A 364 -0.48 4.38 19.36
CA SER A 364 0.58 4.79 18.43
C SER A 364 0.59 4.00 17.11
N ASN A 365 -0.01 2.80 17.09
CA ASN A 365 -0.13 1.96 15.90
C ASN A 365 -1.45 2.19 15.13
N THR A 366 -2.24 3.19 15.50
CA THR A 366 -3.55 3.47 14.90
C THR A 366 -3.63 4.93 14.46
N ALA A 367 -3.90 5.18 13.18
CA ALA A 367 -4.25 6.52 12.70
C ALA A 367 -5.77 6.70 12.68
N PHE A 368 -6.25 7.82 13.19
CA PHE A 368 -7.67 8.15 13.17
C PHE A 368 -7.97 9.10 12.00
N LEU A 369 -8.37 8.53 10.86
CA LEU A 369 -8.67 9.27 9.63
C LEU A 369 -9.98 8.77 9.01
N SER A 370 -10.88 9.70 8.73
CA SER A 370 -12.08 9.48 7.93
C SER A 370 -11.74 9.24 6.45
N LEU A 371 -12.71 8.77 5.68
CA LEU A 371 -12.56 8.56 4.23
C LEU A 371 -12.17 9.83 3.47
N SER A 372 -12.72 10.99 3.86
CA SER A 372 -12.42 12.28 3.22
C SER A 372 -11.05 12.83 3.63
N GLU A 373 -10.57 12.54 4.84
CA GLU A 373 -9.21 12.86 5.28
C GLU A 373 -8.16 11.99 4.59
N ILE A 374 -8.44 10.69 4.38
CA ILE A 374 -7.56 9.79 3.61
C ILE A 374 -7.33 10.31 2.18
N ALA A 375 -8.34 10.96 1.59
CA ALA A 375 -8.23 11.58 0.28
C ALA A 375 -7.28 12.79 0.25
N GLN A 376 -6.92 13.36 1.41
CA GLN A 376 -6.08 14.54 1.53
C GLN A 376 -4.61 14.14 1.82
N PRO A 377 -3.65 14.37 0.89
CA PRO A 377 -2.26 13.89 1.04
C PRO A 377 -1.52 14.37 2.29
N PHE A 378 -1.92 15.49 2.89
CA PHE A 378 -1.32 16.02 4.11
C PHE A 378 -1.83 15.34 5.37
N MET A 379 -3.13 14.96 5.42
CA MET A 379 -3.71 14.20 6.53
C MET A 379 -3.21 12.76 6.49
N LEU A 380 -3.08 12.20 5.29
CA LEU A 380 -2.55 10.86 5.07
C LEU A 380 -1.12 10.66 5.60
N ALA A 381 -0.33 11.73 5.75
CA ALA A 381 0.98 11.65 6.40
C ALA A 381 0.91 11.13 7.85
N GLY A 382 -0.22 11.31 8.54
CA GLY A 382 -0.46 10.74 9.87
C GLY A 382 -0.61 9.23 9.89
N ALA A 383 -0.78 8.58 8.73
CA ALA A 383 -0.84 7.12 8.61
C ALA A 383 0.54 6.49 8.30
N LEU A 384 1.64 7.25 8.39
CA LEU A 384 2.98 6.69 8.26
C LEU A 384 3.34 5.89 9.52
N GLY A 385 3.73 4.62 9.33
CA GLY A 385 4.21 3.76 10.42
C GLY A 385 3.13 3.12 11.28
N VAL A 386 1.84 3.36 11.00
CA VAL A 386 0.72 2.73 11.73
C VAL A 386 0.30 1.41 11.08
N THR A 387 -0.34 0.53 11.85
CA THR A 387 -0.85 -0.78 11.37
C THR A 387 -2.33 -0.72 10.96
N THR A 388 -3.07 0.26 11.47
CA THR A 388 -4.50 0.42 11.19
C THR A 388 -4.87 1.89 10.98
N ILE A 389 -5.87 2.12 10.12
CA ILE A 389 -6.48 3.43 9.90
C ILE A 389 -7.97 3.32 10.22
N ILE A 390 -8.41 4.02 11.26
CA ILE A 390 -9.78 3.97 11.77
C ILE A 390 -10.49 5.31 11.51
N GLY A 391 -11.65 5.28 10.87
CA GLY A 391 -12.56 6.43 10.81
C GLY A 391 -13.81 6.19 11.65
N HIS A 392 -13.99 6.96 12.72
CA HIS A 392 -15.16 6.83 13.61
C HIS A 392 -16.43 7.45 13.00
N GLU A 393 -16.26 8.58 12.33
CA GLU A 393 -17.34 9.36 11.76
C GLU A 393 -17.03 9.69 10.31
N ASN A 394 -17.97 9.38 9.43
CA ASN A 394 -17.93 9.74 8.02
C ASN A 394 -19.21 10.51 7.72
N SER A 395 -19.09 11.67 7.07
CA SER A 395 -20.23 12.51 6.74
C SER A 395 -21.20 11.79 5.80
N VAL A 396 -22.47 11.73 6.20
CA VAL A 396 -23.52 11.10 5.40
C VAL A 396 -23.77 11.93 4.14
N GLY A 397 -23.77 11.28 2.98
CA GLY A 397 -24.08 11.93 1.71
C GLY A 397 -22.87 12.59 1.02
N GLU A 398 -21.71 12.69 1.69
CA GLU A 398 -20.50 13.25 1.08
C GLU A 398 -19.91 12.31 0.02
N TYR A 399 -19.48 12.87 -1.11
CA TYR A 399 -18.77 12.14 -2.16
C TYR A 399 -17.28 12.05 -1.84
N VAL A 400 -16.80 10.84 -1.61
CA VAL A 400 -15.39 10.56 -1.32
C VAL A 400 -14.60 10.34 -2.62
N ASP A 401 -13.42 10.97 -2.72
CA ASP A 401 -12.40 10.57 -3.71
C ASP A 401 -11.68 9.32 -3.23
N VAL A 402 -11.84 8.24 -4.00
CA VAL A 402 -11.39 6.90 -3.63
C VAL A 402 -10.03 6.54 -4.20
N ARG A 403 -9.34 7.47 -4.90
CA ARG A 403 -8.04 7.19 -5.53
C ARG A 403 -7.01 6.72 -4.51
N SER A 404 -6.79 7.50 -3.45
CA SER A 404 -5.84 7.16 -2.38
C SER A 404 -6.22 5.86 -1.68
N ILE A 405 -7.52 5.69 -1.39
CA ILE A 405 -8.05 4.49 -0.75
C ILE A 405 -7.75 3.23 -1.59
N LYS A 406 -7.95 3.28 -2.91
CA LYS A 406 -7.66 2.16 -3.81
C LYS A 406 -6.21 1.74 -3.75
N SER A 407 -5.28 2.69 -3.68
CA SER A 407 -3.85 2.41 -3.54
C SER A 407 -3.54 1.79 -2.17
N LEU A 408 -4.06 2.40 -1.09
CA LEU A 408 -3.83 1.95 0.28
C LEU A 408 -4.29 0.51 0.52
N VAL A 409 -5.51 0.14 0.12
CA VAL A 409 -6.03 -1.24 0.35
C VAL A 409 -5.24 -2.33 -0.40
N THR A 410 -4.43 -1.95 -1.39
CA THR A 410 -3.55 -2.86 -2.15
C THR A 410 -2.07 -2.66 -1.83
N HIS A 411 -1.73 -1.75 -0.91
CA HIS A 411 -0.36 -1.33 -0.60
C HIS A 411 0.43 -0.82 -1.83
N ASP A 412 -0.26 -0.22 -2.80
CA ASP A 412 0.40 0.44 -3.94
C ASP A 412 1.15 1.70 -3.47
N PRO A 413 2.27 2.08 -4.12
CA PRO A 413 2.96 3.33 -3.81
C PRO A 413 2.03 4.55 -3.89
N ILE A 414 2.12 5.42 -2.89
CA ILE A 414 1.36 6.66 -2.77
C ILE A 414 2.26 7.82 -2.38
N THR A 415 1.97 8.99 -2.93
CA THR A 415 2.64 10.23 -2.54
C THR A 415 1.95 10.79 -1.31
N VAL A 416 2.70 10.98 -0.23
CA VAL A 416 2.26 11.73 0.95
C VAL A 416 3.03 13.04 1.03
N ASN A 417 2.39 14.08 1.57
CA ASN A 417 2.96 15.42 1.64
C ASN A 417 2.92 15.95 3.08
N PRO A 418 3.86 15.51 3.95
CA PRO A 418 3.90 15.99 5.33
C PRO A 418 4.13 17.52 5.36
N LYS A 419 3.42 18.22 6.25
CA LYS A 419 3.54 19.68 6.35
C LYS A 419 4.99 20.10 6.61
N HIS A 420 5.43 21.13 5.89
CA HIS A 420 6.79 21.69 5.99
C HIS A 420 7.93 20.71 5.65
N GLN A 421 7.62 19.58 5.01
CA GLN A 421 8.61 18.61 4.53
C GLN A 421 8.44 18.38 3.03
N ARG A 422 9.43 17.73 2.41
CA ARG A 422 9.32 17.34 1.00
C ARG A 422 8.32 16.19 0.86
N PRO A 423 7.49 16.17 -0.21
CA PRO A 423 6.67 15.00 -0.50
C PRO A 423 7.51 13.74 -0.61
N ILE A 424 6.99 12.63 -0.10
CA ILE A 424 7.64 11.32 -0.16
C ILE A 424 6.72 10.33 -0.88
N ASN A 425 7.31 9.48 -1.72
CA ASN A 425 6.62 8.36 -2.33
C ASN A 425 6.90 7.12 -1.49
N THR A 426 5.87 6.54 -0.89
CA THR A 426 6.01 5.42 0.03
C THR A 426 4.83 4.46 -0.07
N ARG A 427 4.88 3.34 0.64
CA ARG A 427 3.75 2.43 0.82
C ARG A 427 3.31 2.49 2.27
N ILE A 428 2.01 2.68 2.49
CA ILE A 428 1.39 2.57 3.80
C ILE A 428 0.78 1.17 3.88
N GLN A 429 1.29 0.36 4.81
CA GLN A 429 0.84 -1.00 5.06
C GLN A 429 -0.08 -0.97 6.28
N ALA A 430 -1.37 -0.74 6.05
CA ALA A 430 -2.34 -0.61 7.14
C ALA A 430 -3.71 -1.12 6.70
N LEU A 431 -4.43 -1.77 7.63
CA LEU A 431 -5.82 -2.13 7.42
C LEU A 431 -6.71 -0.90 7.62
N ILE A 432 -7.59 -0.62 6.66
CA ILE A 432 -8.53 0.51 6.74
C ILE A 432 -9.87 0.01 7.28
N LEU A 433 -10.31 0.56 8.41
CA LEU A 433 -11.61 0.31 9.02
C LEU A 433 -12.40 1.62 9.14
N GLN A 434 -13.63 1.63 8.68
CA GLN A 434 -14.44 2.85 8.60
C GLN A 434 -15.82 2.58 9.15
N SER A 435 -16.20 3.31 10.19
CA SER A 435 -17.58 3.39 10.65
C SER A 435 -18.35 4.35 9.74
N VAL A 436 -19.38 3.81 9.09
CA VAL A 436 -20.24 4.56 8.17
C VAL A 436 -21.69 4.38 8.57
N ASN A 437 -22.50 5.43 8.42
CA ASN A 437 -23.94 5.36 8.72
C ASN A 437 -24.74 4.87 7.50
N ASP A 438 -24.20 5.06 6.30
CA ASP A 438 -24.79 4.61 5.04
C ASP A 438 -23.70 4.08 4.10
N ILE A 439 -24.07 3.68 2.89
CA ILE A 439 -23.15 3.32 1.81
C ILE A 439 -22.15 4.44 1.52
N ILE A 440 -20.96 4.07 1.05
CA ILE A 440 -19.91 5.04 0.70
C ILE A 440 -20.26 5.65 -0.65
N ARG A 441 -20.59 6.94 -0.66
CA ARG A 441 -20.87 7.65 -1.92
C ARG A 441 -19.56 8.03 -2.59
N THR A 442 -19.43 7.61 -3.84
CA THR A 442 -18.27 7.91 -4.67
C THR A 442 -18.72 8.18 -6.10
N LYS A 443 -17.93 8.98 -6.82
CA LYS A 443 -18.13 9.18 -8.26
C LYS A 443 -17.67 7.97 -9.07
N ASP A 444 -16.85 7.11 -8.46
CA ASP A 444 -16.31 5.91 -9.09
C ASP A 444 -17.27 4.72 -8.94
N VAL A 445 -18.13 4.55 -9.93
CA VAL A 445 -19.14 3.48 -9.99
C VAL A 445 -18.60 2.16 -10.55
N SER A 446 -17.28 2.01 -10.66
CA SER A 446 -16.66 0.84 -11.30
C SER A 446 -16.49 -0.33 -10.33
N GLU A 447 -16.42 -1.54 -10.90
CA GLU A 447 -16.00 -2.76 -10.18
C GLU A 447 -14.62 -2.65 -9.54
N SER A 448 -13.79 -1.70 -10.00
CA SER A 448 -12.49 -1.44 -9.41
C SER A 448 -12.62 -1.00 -7.95
N PHE A 449 -13.56 -0.10 -7.63
CA PHE A 449 -13.75 0.28 -6.23
C PHE A 449 -14.64 -0.71 -5.48
N MET A 450 -15.75 -1.15 -6.06
CA MET A 450 -16.74 -2.00 -5.38
C MET A 450 -16.17 -3.30 -4.81
N ARG A 451 -15.22 -3.94 -5.52
CA ARG A 451 -14.57 -5.16 -5.01
C ARG A 451 -13.63 -4.94 -3.82
N ARG A 452 -13.26 -3.69 -3.54
CA ARG A 452 -12.33 -3.28 -2.47
C ARG A 452 -13.04 -2.80 -1.20
N ILE A 453 -14.36 -3.03 -1.09
CA ILE A 453 -15.12 -2.73 0.12
C ILE A 453 -15.56 -4.07 0.73
N LEU A 454 -15.48 -4.22 2.03
CA LEU A 454 -16.15 -5.29 2.76
C LEU A 454 -17.14 -4.63 3.71
N TYR A 455 -18.44 -4.91 3.53
CA TYR A 455 -19.46 -4.36 4.43
C TYR A 455 -19.72 -5.33 5.58
N ILE A 456 -19.71 -4.80 6.79
CA ILE A 456 -20.22 -5.46 8.00
C ILE A 456 -21.35 -4.60 8.53
N ASN A 457 -22.57 -5.13 8.46
CA ASN A 457 -23.81 -4.46 8.82
C ASN A 457 -24.14 -4.69 10.30
N PHE A 458 -24.03 -3.63 11.09
CA PHE A 458 -24.55 -3.54 12.45
C PHE A 458 -26.03 -3.12 12.38
N LEU A 459 -26.91 -4.08 12.64
CA LEU A 459 -28.35 -3.95 12.39
C LEU A 459 -29.14 -3.51 13.62
N VAL A 460 -28.60 -3.70 14.82
CA VAL A 460 -29.28 -3.40 16.08
C VAL A 460 -28.82 -2.07 16.65
N SER A 461 -29.77 -1.26 17.13
CA SER A 461 -29.48 -0.07 17.96
C SER A 461 -29.75 -0.40 19.43
N PHE A 462 -28.84 0.05 20.28
CA PHE A 462 -28.92 -0.07 21.73
C PHE A 462 -29.43 1.22 22.39
N THR A 463 -29.96 2.17 21.60
CA THR A 463 -30.47 3.43 22.14
C THR A 463 -31.55 3.20 23.18
N GLY A 464 -31.36 3.78 24.37
CA GLY A 464 -32.26 3.63 25.53
C GLY A 464 -32.01 2.37 26.36
N ARG A 465 -31.05 1.53 25.97
CA ARG A 465 -30.58 0.33 26.70
C ARG A 465 -29.06 0.19 26.62
N GLU A 466 -28.36 1.33 26.53
CA GLU A 466 -26.92 1.42 26.52
C GLU A 466 -26.32 0.71 27.73
N LYS A 467 -25.26 -0.07 27.49
CA LYS A 467 -24.38 -0.61 28.54
C LYS A 467 -22.99 -0.03 28.36
N THR A 468 -22.76 1.18 28.88
CA THR A 468 -21.51 1.93 28.67
C THR A 468 -20.32 1.24 29.32
N GLU A 469 -20.55 0.47 30.39
CA GLU A 469 -19.54 -0.33 31.09
C GLU A 469 -18.83 -1.34 30.18
N ILE A 470 -19.46 -1.77 29.07
CA ILE A 470 -18.81 -2.64 28.08
C ILE A 470 -17.59 -1.94 27.49
N LYS A 471 -17.74 -0.69 27.04
CA LYS A 471 -16.66 0.09 26.42
C LYS A 471 -15.70 0.68 27.47
N ASP A 472 -16.25 1.07 28.61
CA ASP A 472 -15.49 1.78 29.65
C ASP A 472 -14.66 0.84 30.52
N ARG A 473 -15.08 -0.42 30.68
CA ARG A 473 -14.45 -1.39 31.59
C ARG A 473 -14.20 -2.75 30.93
N LEU A 474 -15.22 -3.40 30.36
CA LEU A 474 -15.13 -4.83 30.03
C LEU A 474 -14.13 -5.13 28.90
N ILE A 475 -14.15 -4.37 27.80
CA ILE A 475 -13.19 -4.58 26.70
C ILE A 475 -11.76 -4.15 27.05
N ARG A 476 -11.57 -3.45 28.17
CA ARG A 476 -10.27 -2.97 28.68
C ARG A 476 -9.68 -3.91 29.72
N ASP A 477 -10.41 -4.96 30.09
CA ASP A 477 -9.95 -5.93 31.05
C ASP A 477 -8.70 -6.67 30.53
N PRO A 478 -7.60 -6.73 31.30
CA PRO A 478 -6.36 -7.36 30.85
C PRO A 478 -6.51 -8.86 30.53
N GLU A 479 -7.32 -9.60 31.29
CA GLU A 479 -7.55 -11.02 31.03
C GLU A 479 -8.34 -11.20 29.73
N PHE A 480 -9.32 -10.31 29.47
CA PHE A 480 -10.06 -10.30 28.21
C PHE A 480 -9.16 -10.00 27.01
N LEU A 481 -8.27 -9.01 27.12
CA LEU A 481 -7.34 -8.67 26.04
C LEU A 481 -6.33 -9.80 25.77
N ALA A 482 -5.83 -10.46 26.81
CA ALA A 482 -4.96 -11.62 26.68
C ALA A 482 -5.68 -12.79 25.99
N TRP A 483 -6.91 -13.12 26.44
CA TRP A 483 -7.73 -14.14 25.80
C TRP A 483 -8.07 -13.80 24.35
N MET A 484 -8.50 -12.57 24.06
CA MET A 484 -8.84 -12.14 22.70
C MET A 484 -7.61 -12.25 21.78
N THR A 485 -6.43 -11.88 22.27
CA THR A 485 -5.17 -12.03 21.52
C THR A 485 -4.86 -13.49 21.21
N LYS A 486 -4.96 -14.36 22.21
CA LYS A 486 -4.79 -15.81 22.05
C LYS A 486 -5.82 -16.38 21.07
N TYR A 487 -7.09 -16.03 21.22
CA TYR A 487 -8.16 -16.47 20.35
C TYR A 487 -7.88 -16.07 18.90
N LEU A 488 -7.55 -14.80 18.63
CA LEU A 488 -7.29 -14.31 17.28
C LEU A 488 -6.03 -14.91 16.63
N LEU A 489 -4.95 -15.14 17.39
CA LEU A 489 -3.66 -15.56 16.83
C LEU A 489 -3.46 -17.09 16.79
N LEU A 490 -3.89 -17.79 17.85
CA LEU A 490 -3.68 -19.23 18.04
C LEU A 490 -4.90 -20.06 17.67
N ASP A 491 -6.12 -19.64 18.04
CA ASP A 491 -7.33 -20.46 17.83
C ASP A 491 -7.96 -20.28 16.45
N ARG A 492 -7.50 -19.28 15.68
CA ARG A 492 -8.08 -18.92 14.39
C ARG A 492 -7.09 -19.07 13.25
N GLU A 493 -7.62 -19.56 12.13
CA GLU A 493 -6.85 -19.80 10.92
C GLU A 493 -6.36 -18.50 10.27
N PRO A 494 -5.18 -18.51 9.61
CA PRO A 494 -4.69 -17.36 8.87
C PRO A 494 -5.64 -16.92 7.75
N VAL A 495 -5.97 -15.63 7.73
CA VAL A 495 -6.81 -15.01 6.70
C VAL A 495 -5.90 -14.29 5.70
N ARG A 496 -6.03 -14.58 4.40
CA ARG A 496 -5.35 -13.83 3.32
C ARG A 496 -6.27 -12.92 2.53
N LYS A 497 -7.57 -13.18 2.62
CA LYS A 497 -8.63 -12.42 1.97
C LYS A 497 -9.90 -12.62 2.76
N PHE A 498 -10.62 -11.55 3.04
CA PHE A 498 -11.89 -11.64 3.74
C PHE A 498 -12.91 -12.41 2.91
N LYS A 499 -13.65 -13.30 3.57
CA LYS A 499 -14.81 -13.95 2.98
C LYS A 499 -15.93 -12.92 2.83
N GLU A 500 -16.49 -12.82 1.64
CA GLU A 500 -17.60 -11.91 1.40
C GLU A 500 -18.93 -12.55 1.83
N THR A 501 -19.57 -11.96 2.85
CA THR A 501 -20.82 -12.47 3.41
C THR A 501 -22.03 -12.19 2.51
N ALA A 502 -23.14 -12.91 2.73
CA ALA A 502 -24.41 -12.61 2.05
C ALA A 502 -24.88 -11.16 2.32
N ALA A 503 -24.74 -10.70 3.57
CA ALA A 503 -25.08 -9.34 3.96
C ALA A 503 -24.19 -8.29 3.29
N SER A 504 -22.88 -8.54 3.18
CA SER A 504 -21.95 -7.65 2.46
C SER A 504 -22.33 -7.54 0.98
N ARG A 505 -22.63 -8.67 0.32
CA ARG A 505 -23.07 -8.69 -1.08
C ARG A 505 -24.37 -7.91 -1.28
N ALA A 506 -25.34 -8.07 -0.39
CA ALA A 506 -26.60 -7.34 -0.44
C ALA A 506 -26.38 -5.82 -0.30
N THR A 507 -25.53 -5.37 0.62
CA THR A 507 -25.20 -3.94 0.79
C THR A 507 -24.48 -3.39 -0.44
N LYS A 508 -23.54 -4.13 -1.04
CA LYS A 508 -22.89 -3.71 -2.28
C LYS A 508 -23.87 -3.61 -3.44
N GLU A 509 -24.81 -4.53 -3.52
CA GLU A 509 -25.87 -4.51 -4.53
C GLU A 509 -26.74 -3.25 -4.37
N GLN A 510 -27.17 -2.93 -3.15
CA GLN A 510 -27.86 -1.68 -2.84
C GLN A 510 -27.05 -0.45 -3.25
N GLN A 511 -25.73 -0.46 -3.01
CA GLN A 511 -24.84 0.62 -3.43
C GLN A 511 -24.76 0.74 -4.96
N ARG A 512 -24.78 -0.38 -5.72
CA ARG A 512 -24.83 -0.33 -7.19
C ARG A 512 -26.09 0.36 -7.69
N PHE A 513 -27.26 -0.03 -7.18
CA PHE A 513 -28.54 0.57 -7.53
C PHE A 513 -28.55 2.08 -7.27
N SER A 514 -28.09 2.49 -6.09
CA SER A 514 -28.12 3.91 -5.69
C SER A 514 -27.06 4.80 -6.35
N THR A 515 -25.94 4.25 -6.80
CA THR A 515 -24.82 5.05 -7.37
C THR A 515 -24.73 4.98 -8.89
N ASN A 516 -25.32 3.95 -9.54
CA ASN A 516 -25.28 3.76 -10.98
C ASN A 516 -26.67 3.79 -11.62
N PRO A 517 -27.14 4.97 -12.10
CA PRO A 517 -28.45 5.10 -12.73
C PRO A 517 -28.65 4.23 -13.98
N VAL A 518 -27.58 3.83 -14.67
CA VAL A 518 -27.68 2.94 -15.84
C VAL A 518 -27.95 1.50 -15.39
N TYR A 519 -27.37 1.10 -14.26
CA TYR A 519 -27.63 -0.21 -13.65
C TYR A 519 -29.07 -0.29 -13.15
N ASP A 520 -29.53 0.73 -12.43
CA ASP A 520 -30.90 0.85 -11.94
C ASP A 520 -31.92 0.79 -13.08
N PHE A 521 -31.75 1.66 -14.10
CA PHE A 521 -32.51 1.63 -15.34
C PHE A 521 -32.56 0.24 -15.97
N PHE A 522 -31.40 -0.38 -16.17
CA PHE A 522 -31.35 -1.68 -16.82
C PHE A 522 -32.12 -2.73 -16.01
N HIS A 523 -31.96 -2.77 -14.69
CA HIS A 523 -32.64 -3.74 -13.84
C HIS A 523 -34.15 -3.52 -13.74
N GLU A 524 -34.64 -2.30 -13.90
CA GLU A 524 -36.07 -1.99 -14.01
C GLU A 524 -36.65 -2.50 -15.33
N PHE A 525 -35.96 -2.28 -16.45
CA PHE A 525 -36.45 -2.63 -17.79
C PHE A 525 -35.97 -3.98 -18.33
N LYS A 526 -35.12 -4.72 -17.62
CA LYS A 526 -34.50 -5.95 -18.14
C LYS A 526 -35.52 -7.00 -18.59
N GLU A 527 -36.62 -7.15 -17.87
CA GLU A 527 -37.70 -8.10 -18.20
C GLU A 527 -38.51 -7.67 -19.43
N ALA A 528 -38.43 -6.39 -19.81
CA ALA A 528 -39.03 -5.85 -21.03
C ALA A 528 -38.20 -6.19 -22.28
N PHE A 529 -36.88 -6.38 -22.13
CA PHE A 529 -35.98 -6.75 -23.24
C PHE A 529 -36.10 -8.24 -23.56
N LYS A 530 -37.13 -8.60 -24.34
CA LYS A 530 -37.38 -9.99 -24.76
C LYS A 530 -36.47 -10.44 -25.92
N GLU A 531 -35.95 -9.50 -26.70
CA GLU A 531 -35.02 -9.78 -27.78
C GLU A 531 -33.57 -9.80 -27.27
N PRO A 532 -32.72 -10.73 -27.76
CA PRO A 532 -31.30 -10.79 -27.36
C PRO A 532 -30.50 -9.60 -27.91
N PHE A 533 -31.05 -8.79 -28.81
CA PHE A 533 -30.37 -7.60 -29.33
C PHE A 533 -31.06 -6.33 -28.84
N ILE A 534 -30.30 -5.45 -28.16
CA ILE A 534 -30.80 -4.17 -27.66
C ILE A 534 -30.21 -3.02 -28.48
N VAL A 535 -31.09 -2.29 -29.17
CA VAL A 535 -30.70 -1.09 -29.92
C VAL A 535 -30.29 0.02 -28.95
N LYS A 536 -28.99 0.31 -28.87
CA LYS A 536 -28.41 1.30 -27.95
C LYS A 536 -29.11 2.67 -27.98
N SER A 537 -29.47 3.18 -29.17
CA SER A 537 -30.17 4.47 -29.28
C SER A 537 -31.56 4.47 -28.66
N ALA A 538 -32.33 3.39 -28.84
CA ALA A 538 -33.65 3.25 -28.23
C ALA A 538 -33.54 3.15 -26.70
N ALA A 539 -32.59 2.35 -26.19
CA ALA A 539 -32.32 2.26 -24.76
C ALA A 539 -31.91 3.60 -24.14
N PHE A 540 -31.15 4.43 -24.88
CA PHE A 540 -30.76 5.76 -24.40
C PHE A 540 -31.91 6.76 -24.33
N ASP A 541 -32.78 6.77 -25.33
CA ASP A 541 -33.97 7.64 -25.31
C ASP A 541 -34.88 7.26 -24.14
N LEU A 542 -35.12 5.95 -23.92
CA LEU A 542 -35.88 5.46 -22.77
C LEU A 542 -35.21 5.82 -21.44
N TYR A 543 -33.90 5.62 -21.32
CA TYR A 543 -33.14 6.00 -20.12
C TYR A 543 -33.26 7.49 -19.81
N ARG A 544 -33.15 8.37 -20.81
CA ARG A 544 -33.25 9.82 -20.60
C ARG A 544 -34.60 10.22 -20.03
N ASP A 545 -35.66 9.61 -20.53
CA ASP A 545 -37.02 9.95 -20.12
C ASP A 545 -37.33 9.34 -18.74
N TRP A 546 -36.97 8.06 -18.51
CA TRP A 546 -37.01 7.44 -17.18
C TRP A 546 -36.21 8.21 -16.13
N TYR A 547 -35.02 8.71 -16.49
CA TYR A 547 -34.16 9.44 -15.55
C TYR A 547 -34.79 10.78 -15.13
N ARG A 548 -35.52 11.45 -16.01
CA ARG A 548 -36.22 12.71 -15.66
C ARG A 548 -37.34 12.47 -14.64
N ASP A 549 -38.03 11.34 -14.76
CA ASP A 549 -39.14 11.00 -13.87
C ASP A 549 -38.64 10.53 -12.49
N THR A 550 -37.56 9.76 -12.46
CA THR A 550 -37.00 9.17 -11.22
C THR A 550 -35.99 10.08 -10.50
N ASN A 551 -35.30 10.95 -11.24
CA ASN A 551 -34.24 11.83 -10.73
C ASN A 551 -34.48 13.29 -11.19
N PRO A 552 -35.57 13.94 -10.75
CA PRO A 552 -36.03 15.23 -11.29
C PRO A 552 -35.04 16.38 -11.12
N SER A 553 -34.18 16.31 -10.10
CA SER A 553 -33.12 17.30 -9.82
C SER A 553 -31.77 16.99 -10.49
N GLY A 554 -31.64 15.83 -11.15
CA GLY A 554 -30.42 15.36 -11.77
C GLY A 554 -30.35 15.65 -13.27
N ALA A 555 -29.17 15.45 -13.86
CA ALA A 555 -28.98 15.45 -15.30
C ALA A 555 -28.64 14.04 -15.79
N PRO A 556 -29.32 13.53 -16.85
CA PRO A 556 -29.01 12.20 -17.39
C PRO A 556 -27.61 12.18 -17.99
N LEU A 557 -27.00 11.00 -18.02
CA LEU A 557 -25.70 10.81 -18.68
C LEU A 557 -25.77 11.19 -20.17
N GLY A 558 -24.67 11.72 -20.69
CA GLY A 558 -24.50 11.91 -22.13
C GLY A 558 -24.48 10.57 -22.89
N ARG A 559 -24.95 10.57 -24.14
CA ARG A 559 -25.15 9.37 -24.98
C ARG A 559 -23.99 8.37 -24.98
N ASN A 560 -22.77 8.84 -25.22
CA ASN A 560 -21.60 7.95 -25.31
C ASN A 560 -21.25 7.32 -23.96
N ASN A 561 -21.40 8.07 -22.86
CA ASN A 561 -21.19 7.55 -21.50
C ASN A 561 -22.26 6.53 -21.13
N PHE A 562 -23.52 6.77 -21.52
CA PHE A 562 -24.58 5.78 -21.36
C PHE A 562 -24.27 4.51 -22.16
N TYR A 563 -23.91 4.59 -23.45
CA TYR A 563 -23.59 3.40 -24.25
C TYR A 563 -22.48 2.56 -23.64
N SER A 564 -21.37 3.19 -23.23
CA SER A 564 -20.27 2.48 -22.59
C SER A 564 -20.73 1.76 -21.31
N ARG A 565 -21.42 2.47 -20.41
CA ARG A 565 -21.88 1.87 -19.14
C ARG A 565 -22.95 0.81 -19.35
N PHE A 566 -23.86 1.01 -20.28
CA PHE A 566 -24.94 0.09 -20.59
C PHE A 566 -24.40 -1.23 -21.13
N GLU A 567 -23.36 -1.17 -21.98
CA GLU A 567 -22.63 -2.37 -22.41
C GLU A 567 -21.98 -3.11 -21.25
N ASP A 568 -21.33 -2.39 -20.32
CA ASP A 568 -20.72 -3.00 -19.15
C ASP A 568 -21.75 -3.70 -18.26
N VAL A 569 -22.92 -3.08 -18.05
CA VAL A 569 -24.04 -3.67 -17.31
C VAL A 569 -24.56 -4.94 -18.01
N ILE A 570 -24.79 -4.89 -19.32
CA ILE A 570 -25.22 -6.07 -20.10
C ILE A 570 -24.20 -7.21 -20.00
N ARG A 571 -22.91 -6.92 -20.17
CA ARG A 571 -21.83 -7.92 -20.08
C ARG A 571 -21.77 -8.56 -18.68
N SER A 572 -22.08 -7.81 -17.63
CA SER A 572 -22.14 -8.32 -16.25
C SER A 572 -23.35 -9.22 -15.97
N CYS A 573 -24.35 -9.25 -16.87
CA CYS A 573 -25.55 -10.09 -16.80
C CYS A 573 -25.58 -11.18 -17.88
N PRO A 574 -24.62 -12.14 -17.91
CA PRO A 574 -24.49 -13.11 -19.00
C PRO A 574 -25.63 -14.13 -19.10
N ARG A 575 -26.45 -14.30 -18.05
CA ARG A 575 -27.53 -15.28 -18.00
C ARG A 575 -28.69 -15.02 -18.97
N ALA A 576 -28.75 -13.85 -19.60
CA ALA A 576 -29.89 -13.42 -20.41
C ALA A 576 -29.63 -13.34 -21.92
N GLY A 577 -28.40 -13.58 -22.39
CA GLY A 577 -28.09 -13.61 -23.83
C GLY A 577 -28.19 -12.27 -24.56
N TRP A 578 -28.34 -11.15 -23.83
CA TRP A 578 -28.42 -9.82 -24.41
C TRP A 578 -27.08 -9.32 -24.98
N SER A 579 -27.14 -8.60 -26.10
CA SER A 579 -26.00 -8.00 -26.78
C SER A 579 -26.38 -6.69 -27.45
N THR A 580 -25.42 -5.78 -27.54
CA THR A 580 -25.48 -4.56 -28.35
C THR A 580 -24.57 -4.63 -29.58
N GLU A 581 -23.82 -5.72 -29.74
CA GLU A 581 -22.89 -5.95 -30.84
C GLU A 581 -23.62 -6.51 -32.05
N VAL A 582 -23.45 -5.88 -33.21
CA VAL A 582 -23.99 -6.37 -34.48
C VAL A 582 -23.11 -7.53 -34.98
N LYS A 583 -23.28 -8.74 -34.42
CA LYS A 583 -22.65 -9.94 -34.97
C LYS A 583 -23.43 -10.38 -36.22
N ARG A 584 -22.95 -9.97 -37.41
CA ARG A 584 -23.39 -10.40 -38.75
C ARG A 584 -24.90 -10.72 -38.84
N MET A 585 -25.75 -9.69 -38.83
CA MET A 585 -27.15 -9.84 -39.23
C MET A 585 -27.37 -9.26 -40.63
N THR A 586 -27.97 -10.06 -41.51
CA THR A 586 -28.44 -9.65 -42.84
C THR A 586 -29.34 -8.41 -42.73
N LYS A 587 -29.27 -7.54 -43.75
CA LYS A 587 -29.90 -6.21 -43.96
C LYS A 587 -31.37 -6.00 -43.48
N LYS A 588 -32.06 -7.04 -43.02
CA LYS A 588 -33.48 -7.07 -42.64
C LYS A 588 -33.80 -6.46 -41.26
N TYR A 589 -32.82 -6.32 -40.36
CA TYR A 589 -33.04 -5.87 -38.97
C TYR A 589 -32.55 -4.44 -38.67
N VAL A 590 -32.03 -3.71 -39.67
CA VAL A 590 -31.55 -2.34 -39.48
C VAL A 590 -32.69 -1.32 -39.51
N ASP A 591 -33.84 -1.69 -40.08
CA ASP A 591 -35.02 -0.81 -40.23
C ASP A 591 -36.21 -1.17 -39.33
N ASP A 592 -36.14 -2.29 -38.60
CA ASP A 592 -37.27 -2.75 -37.78
C ASP A 592 -37.13 -2.30 -36.32
N ARG A 593 -37.93 -1.29 -35.93
CA ARG A 593 -37.95 -0.71 -34.58
C ARG A 593 -38.95 -1.38 -33.63
N SER A 594 -39.63 -2.44 -34.04
CA SER A 594 -40.61 -3.14 -33.22
C SER A 594 -39.99 -4.25 -32.35
N MET A 595 -38.97 -3.92 -31.56
CA MET A 595 -38.27 -4.91 -30.70
C MET A 595 -38.85 -5.03 -29.27
N LEU A 596 -40.05 -4.52 -29.02
CA LEU A 596 -40.79 -4.62 -27.76
C LEU A 596 -42.21 -5.13 -28.04
N HIS A 597 -42.68 -6.11 -27.27
CA HIS A 597 -44.02 -6.70 -27.47
C HIS A 597 -45.13 -5.64 -27.32
N PRO A 598 -46.08 -5.51 -28.27
CA PRO A 598 -47.18 -4.54 -28.24
C PRO A 598 -48.23 -4.70 -27.11
N GLY A 599 -48.00 -5.55 -26.11
CA GLY A 599 -49.09 -6.02 -25.23
C GLY A 599 -48.90 -5.86 -23.72
N GLN A 600 -47.73 -5.48 -23.21
CA GLN A 600 -47.50 -5.45 -21.74
C GLN A 600 -46.66 -4.27 -21.21
N LEU A 601 -46.35 -3.28 -22.03
CA LEU A 601 -45.88 -1.98 -21.57
C LEU A 601 -46.68 -0.87 -22.25
N VAL A 602 -47.54 -0.25 -21.46
CA VAL A 602 -47.99 1.12 -21.68
C VAL A 602 -47.46 1.86 -20.46
N PRO A 603 -46.32 2.57 -20.56
CA PRO A 603 -46.27 3.88 -21.23
C PRO A 603 -45.14 4.04 -22.28
N PRO A 604 -45.21 5.06 -23.15
CA PRO A 604 -44.85 4.94 -24.56
C PRO A 604 -43.66 5.81 -24.96
N TYR A 605 -42.54 5.24 -25.41
CA TYR A 605 -41.51 6.06 -26.07
C TYR A 605 -40.76 5.27 -27.14
N THR A 606 -41.28 5.24 -28.36
CA THR A 606 -40.44 5.08 -29.55
C THR A 606 -40.95 5.92 -30.72
N ARG A 607 -40.18 6.97 -31.02
CA ARG A 607 -39.91 7.62 -32.32
C ARG A 607 -41.05 8.13 -33.22
N TYR A 608 -42.33 7.89 -32.96
CA TYR A 608 -43.44 8.45 -33.75
C TYR A 608 -44.59 8.88 -32.84
N GLY A 609 -44.79 10.20 -32.71
CA GLY A 609 -45.84 10.80 -31.88
C GLY A 609 -45.47 10.97 -30.39
N ARG A 610 -45.57 12.19 -29.87
CA ARG A 610 -45.59 12.42 -28.42
C ARG A 610 -46.98 12.03 -27.91
N LEU A 611 -47.07 11.09 -26.99
CA LEU A 611 -48.30 10.83 -26.23
C LEU A 611 -48.24 11.66 -24.94
N PHE A 612 -49.19 12.60 -24.79
CA PHE A 612 -49.43 13.26 -23.51
C PHE A 612 -50.53 12.52 -22.78
N LYS A 613 -50.35 12.31 -21.47
CA LYS A 613 -51.45 11.98 -20.56
C LYS A 613 -52.15 13.31 -20.24
N ALA A 614 -53.28 13.61 -20.90
CA ALA A 614 -54.14 14.68 -20.45
C ALA A 614 -54.88 14.17 -19.20
N GLU A 615 -54.55 14.70 -18.02
CA GLU A 615 -55.40 14.49 -16.85
C GLU A 615 -56.81 15.00 -17.15
N SER A 616 -57.78 14.14 -16.88
CA SER A 616 -59.19 14.42 -17.04
C SER A 616 -59.56 15.67 -16.24
N LEU A 617 -59.87 16.78 -16.91
CA LEU A 617 -60.50 17.89 -16.22
C LEU A 617 -61.86 18.33 -16.76
N TYR A 618 -62.38 17.83 -17.89
CA TYR A 618 -63.67 18.38 -18.37
C TYR A 618 -64.74 17.49 -19.04
N THR A 619 -64.57 16.18 -19.29
CA THR A 619 -65.60 15.46 -20.10
C THR A 619 -66.00 14.04 -19.69
N GLY A 620 -65.48 13.47 -18.60
CA GLY A 620 -66.07 12.27 -17.97
C GLY A 620 -66.24 11.03 -18.88
N ARG A 621 -65.29 10.74 -19.78
CA ARG A 621 -65.22 9.47 -20.52
C ARG A 621 -63.88 8.75 -20.30
N PRO A 622 -63.85 7.40 -20.31
CA PRO A 622 -62.61 6.64 -20.13
C PRO A 622 -61.79 6.62 -21.43
N GLU A 623 -60.48 6.78 -21.27
CA GLU A 623 -59.41 6.43 -22.23
C GLU A 623 -59.53 6.98 -23.66
N ALA A 624 -58.95 8.16 -23.91
CA ALA A 624 -58.67 8.63 -25.27
C ALA A 624 -57.16 8.85 -25.44
N TRP A 625 -56.55 8.14 -26.40
CA TRP A 625 -55.15 8.29 -26.79
C TRP A 625 -55.02 9.39 -27.85
N LEU A 626 -54.20 10.41 -27.59
CA LEU A 626 -54.03 11.57 -28.48
C LEU A 626 -52.81 11.37 -29.40
N ARG A 627 -53.00 11.19 -30.72
CA ARG A 627 -51.88 11.10 -31.70
C ARG A 627 -51.66 12.45 -32.39
N VAL A 628 -50.42 12.94 -32.36
CA VAL A 628 -50.00 14.19 -33.03
C VAL A 628 -49.01 13.89 -34.15
N PHE A 629 -49.36 14.24 -35.40
CA PHE A 629 -48.51 14.02 -36.59
C PHE A 629 -47.67 15.27 -36.91
N PRO A 630 -46.33 15.14 -37.10
CA PRO A 630 -45.45 16.29 -37.34
C PRO A 630 -45.52 16.86 -38.77
N THR A 631 -45.72 16.03 -39.80
CA THR A 631 -45.75 16.46 -41.21
C THR A 631 -46.90 15.80 -41.99
N PHE A 632 -47.17 16.29 -43.20
CA PHE A 632 -48.18 15.73 -44.10
C PHE A 632 -47.82 14.31 -44.57
N ASP A 633 -46.56 14.08 -44.89
CA ASP A 633 -46.05 12.78 -45.36
C ASP A 633 -46.20 11.71 -44.24
N ASP A 634 -45.93 12.09 -42.98
CA ASP A 634 -46.15 11.22 -41.81
C ASP A 634 -47.62 10.81 -41.64
N TYR A 635 -48.55 11.68 -42.03
CA TYR A 635 -49.99 11.42 -41.98
C TYR A 635 -50.43 10.47 -43.11
N VAL A 636 -49.88 10.64 -44.31
CA VAL A 636 -50.11 9.75 -45.46
C VAL A 636 -49.61 8.33 -45.19
N GLU A 637 -48.42 8.18 -44.62
CA GLU A 637 -47.89 6.87 -44.22
C GLU A 637 -48.75 6.19 -43.15
N ALA A 638 -49.30 6.96 -42.20
CA ALA A 638 -50.18 6.42 -41.18
C ALA A 638 -51.50 5.88 -41.77
N ILE A 639 -52.11 6.61 -42.70
CA ILE A 639 -53.32 6.13 -43.41
C ILE A 639 -52.98 4.86 -44.21
N THR A 640 -51.86 4.87 -44.94
CA THR A 640 -51.36 3.72 -45.71
C THR A 640 -51.21 2.49 -44.83
N TYR A 641 -50.68 2.64 -43.60
CA TYR A 641 -50.61 1.57 -42.62
C TYR A 641 -52.00 1.06 -42.23
N HIS A 642 -52.94 1.95 -41.91
CA HIS A 642 -54.27 1.55 -41.46
C HIS A 642 -55.07 0.84 -42.56
N VAL A 643 -54.96 1.30 -43.81
CA VAL A 643 -55.54 0.70 -45.01
C VAL A 643 -54.95 -0.70 -45.27
N ASN A 644 -53.61 -0.81 -45.31
CA ASN A 644 -52.95 -2.08 -45.63
C ASN A 644 -53.14 -3.16 -44.56
N ASN A 645 -53.29 -2.76 -43.29
CA ASN A 645 -53.49 -3.68 -42.17
C ASN A 645 -54.96 -3.85 -41.77
N GLN A 646 -55.90 -3.23 -42.48
CA GLN A 646 -57.35 -3.31 -42.21
C GLN A 646 -57.72 -3.00 -40.75
N THR A 647 -57.04 -2.01 -40.17
CA THR A 647 -57.24 -1.63 -38.75
C THR A 647 -58.28 -0.53 -38.56
N ALA A 648 -58.81 0.01 -39.65
CA ALA A 648 -59.94 0.93 -39.72
C ALA A 648 -60.65 0.75 -41.07
N THR A 649 -61.94 1.10 -41.13
CA THR A 649 -62.74 1.01 -42.35
C THR A 649 -62.62 2.31 -43.14
N PHE A 650 -62.18 2.25 -44.40
CA PHE A 650 -62.02 3.42 -45.27
C PHE A 650 -62.91 3.32 -46.52
N PRO A 651 -63.37 4.45 -47.09
CA PRO A 651 -64.02 4.47 -48.40
C PRO A 651 -63.13 3.87 -49.50
N ASP A 652 -63.74 3.23 -50.50
CA ASP A 652 -63.01 2.57 -51.60
C ASP A 652 -62.02 3.52 -52.31
N GLU A 653 -62.34 4.82 -52.42
CA GLU A 653 -61.48 5.85 -53.00
C GLU A 653 -60.17 6.06 -52.18
N ILE A 654 -60.24 5.94 -50.86
CA ILE A 654 -59.06 5.99 -49.97
C ILE A 654 -58.29 4.68 -50.03
N VAL A 655 -59.01 3.54 -50.05
CA VAL A 655 -58.37 2.24 -50.20
C VAL A 655 -57.60 2.19 -51.51
N ASP A 656 -58.19 2.57 -52.64
CA ASP A 656 -57.53 2.51 -53.95
C ASP A 656 -56.35 3.49 -54.09
N THR A 657 -56.38 4.62 -53.39
CA THR A 657 -55.32 5.63 -53.43
C THR A 657 -54.12 5.30 -52.53
N PHE A 658 -54.39 4.70 -51.36
CA PHE A 658 -53.40 4.45 -50.30
C PHE A 658 -53.00 2.98 -50.15
N LYS A 659 -53.61 2.08 -50.92
CA LYS A 659 -53.23 0.67 -50.97
C LYS A 659 -51.98 0.50 -51.81
N ASP A 660 -51.05 -0.29 -51.27
CA ASP A 660 -49.69 -0.51 -51.76
C ASP A 660 -48.74 0.70 -51.59
N GLY A 661 -47.44 0.41 -51.46
CA GLY A 661 -46.39 1.34 -50.98
C GLY A 661 -46.06 2.55 -51.86
N SER A 662 -46.92 2.92 -52.81
CA SER A 662 -46.80 4.09 -53.70
C SER A 662 -47.73 5.25 -53.33
N ALA A 663 -48.40 5.21 -52.16
CA ALA A 663 -49.38 6.20 -51.72
C ALA A 663 -48.84 7.65 -51.73
N LEU A 664 -47.63 7.88 -51.23
CA LEU A 664 -46.94 9.18 -51.25
C LEU A 664 -46.77 9.71 -52.68
N ASP A 665 -46.25 8.87 -53.58
CA ASP A 665 -46.04 9.25 -54.99
C ASP A 665 -47.35 9.53 -55.74
N ASN A 666 -48.43 8.83 -55.38
CA ASN A 666 -49.74 9.05 -55.98
C ASN A 666 -50.37 10.36 -55.49
N ILE A 667 -50.26 10.64 -54.19
CA ILE A 667 -50.82 11.86 -53.58
C ILE A 667 -50.04 13.09 -54.02
N HIS A 668 -48.70 13.03 -54.11
CA HIS A 668 -47.92 14.17 -54.62
C HIS A 668 -48.23 14.53 -56.08
N LYS A 669 -48.79 13.61 -56.88
CA LYS A 669 -49.22 13.85 -58.27
C LYS A 669 -50.64 14.40 -58.38
N CYS A 670 -51.44 14.35 -57.32
CA CYS A 670 -52.77 14.94 -57.29
C CYS A 670 -52.70 16.48 -57.19
N ASP A 671 -53.72 17.16 -57.72
CA ASP A 671 -53.90 18.58 -57.42
C ASP A 671 -54.31 18.80 -55.96
N GLU A 672 -54.14 20.03 -55.48
CA GLU A 672 -54.36 20.37 -54.06
C GLU A 672 -55.82 20.22 -53.61
N ALA A 673 -56.78 20.41 -54.51
CA ALA A 673 -58.20 20.19 -54.22
C ALA A 673 -58.48 18.69 -53.96
N THR A 674 -57.89 17.82 -54.78
CA THR A 674 -58.00 16.38 -54.64
C THR A 674 -57.29 15.89 -53.37
N LYS A 675 -56.11 16.43 -53.04
CA LYS A 675 -55.42 16.15 -51.78
C LYS A 675 -56.28 16.53 -50.57
N GLY A 676 -56.84 17.74 -50.55
CA GLY A 676 -57.72 18.22 -49.48
C GLY A 676 -58.91 17.29 -49.23
N ARG A 677 -59.58 16.86 -50.30
CA ARG A 677 -60.72 15.93 -50.21
C ARG A 677 -60.34 14.56 -49.64
N LEU A 678 -59.24 13.96 -50.13
CA LEU A 678 -58.78 12.65 -49.65
C LEU A 678 -58.38 12.68 -48.16
N ILE A 679 -57.80 13.80 -47.71
CA ILE A 679 -57.43 14.01 -46.30
C ILE A 679 -58.67 14.07 -45.42
N SER A 680 -59.69 14.84 -45.80
CA SER A 680 -60.93 14.95 -45.03
C SER A 680 -61.63 13.60 -44.91
N LEU A 681 -61.72 12.83 -46.00
CA LEU A 681 -62.33 11.50 -45.99
C LEU A 681 -61.56 10.51 -45.08
N ALA A 682 -60.23 10.54 -45.09
CA ALA A 682 -59.42 9.70 -44.22
C ALA A 682 -59.52 10.13 -42.74
N TYR A 683 -59.64 11.42 -42.47
CA TYR A 683 -59.86 11.96 -41.13
C TYR A 683 -61.21 11.54 -40.57
N GLU A 684 -62.28 11.65 -41.35
CA GLU A 684 -63.63 11.23 -40.96
C GLU A 684 -63.67 9.73 -40.66
N ALA A 685 -63.11 8.90 -41.54
CA ALA A 685 -63.05 7.45 -41.36
C ALA A 685 -62.31 7.05 -40.07
N LEU A 686 -61.19 7.70 -39.75
CA LEU A 686 -60.47 7.46 -38.50
C LEU A 686 -61.25 7.94 -37.28
N THR A 687 -61.92 9.09 -37.39
CA THR A 687 -62.70 9.67 -36.29
C THR A 687 -63.92 8.82 -35.95
N ASP A 688 -64.60 8.26 -36.95
CA ASP A 688 -65.75 7.35 -36.79
C ASP A 688 -65.37 6.06 -36.05
N GLU A 689 -64.13 5.58 -36.23
CA GLU A 689 -63.54 4.44 -35.51
C GLU A 689 -62.98 4.85 -34.12
N GLY A 690 -63.25 6.07 -33.66
CA GLY A 690 -62.83 6.59 -32.35
C GLY A 690 -61.37 7.05 -32.27
N ILE A 691 -60.69 7.24 -33.40
CA ILE A 691 -59.28 7.67 -33.46
C ILE A 691 -59.21 9.18 -33.66
N SER A 692 -58.84 9.92 -32.61
CA SER A 692 -58.66 11.39 -32.69
C SER A 692 -57.29 11.77 -33.28
N VAL A 693 -57.30 12.55 -34.35
CA VAL A 693 -56.10 13.01 -35.07
C VAL A 693 -55.86 14.50 -34.83
N HIS A 694 -54.63 14.89 -34.44
CA HIS A 694 -54.24 16.29 -34.26
C HIS A 694 -52.91 16.61 -34.98
N PHE A 695 -52.78 17.84 -35.52
CA PHE A 695 -51.57 18.32 -36.22
C PHE A 695 -50.84 19.41 -35.42
N ARG A 696 -49.52 19.48 -35.55
CA ARG A 696 -48.67 20.22 -34.61
C ARG A 696 -48.55 21.74 -34.85
N ASP A 697 -48.87 22.25 -36.03
CA ASP A 697 -48.61 23.66 -36.39
C ASP A 697 -49.84 24.34 -37.02
N GLY A 698 -50.78 24.89 -36.25
CA GLY A 698 -51.81 25.82 -36.79
C GLY A 698 -52.79 25.27 -37.87
N TYR A 699 -52.57 24.06 -38.38
CA TYR A 699 -53.37 23.35 -39.39
C TYR A 699 -54.74 22.93 -38.87
N SER A 700 -55.00 23.05 -37.57
CA SER A 700 -56.28 22.72 -36.94
C SER A 700 -57.44 23.65 -37.35
N ARG A 701 -57.17 24.79 -38.01
CA ARG A 701 -58.22 25.68 -38.56
C ARG A 701 -58.55 25.46 -40.03
N LEU A 702 -57.86 24.56 -40.73
CA LEU A 702 -58.11 24.29 -42.16
C LEU A 702 -59.29 23.36 -42.42
N PHE A 703 -59.91 22.78 -41.38
CA PHE A 703 -60.86 21.66 -41.54
C PHE A 703 -62.27 21.94 -41.01
N ALA A 704 -62.67 23.22 -40.92
CA ALA A 704 -64.03 23.58 -40.54
C ALA A 704 -64.93 23.97 -41.73
N ASP A 705 -64.37 24.13 -42.94
CA ASP A 705 -65.12 24.61 -44.11
C ASP A 705 -64.41 24.23 -45.43
N GLU A 706 -65.10 23.49 -46.33
CA GLU A 706 -64.57 23.08 -47.65
C GLU A 706 -64.16 24.28 -48.53
N GLU A 707 -64.83 25.43 -48.36
CA GLU A 707 -64.58 26.64 -49.15
C GLU A 707 -63.25 27.33 -48.76
N TYR A 708 -62.79 27.14 -47.52
CA TYR A 708 -61.57 27.76 -46.99
C TYR A 708 -60.28 27.05 -47.45
N LEU A 709 -60.34 25.73 -47.64
CA LEU A 709 -59.23 24.91 -48.15
C LEU A 709 -58.79 25.37 -49.54
N THR A 710 -59.75 25.70 -50.41
CA THR A 710 -59.48 26.03 -51.82
C THR A 710 -58.87 27.43 -51.97
N GLN A 711 -59.27 28.41 -51.16
CA GLN A 711 -58.79 29.81 -51.29
C GLN A 711 -57.45 30.10 -50.60
N HIS A 712 -57.12 29.43 -49.50
CA HIS A 712 -55.91 29.73 -48.74
C HIS A 712 -54.67 29.00 -49.28
N TYR A 713 -54.85 27.81 -49.87
CA TYR A 713 -53.76 27.04 -50.47
C TYR A 713 -53.27 27.66 -51.78
N ILE A 714 -54.16 28.25 -52.60
CA ILE A 714 -53.80 28.87 -53.90
C ILE A 714 -52.93 30.13 -53.73
N ASN A 715 -53.01 30.84 -52.60
CA ASN A 715 -52.40 32.16 -52.45
C ASN A 715 -51.11 32.22 -51.61
N ASN A 716 -50.71 31.15 -50.91
CA ASN A 716 -49.57 31.20 -49.98
C ASN A 716 -48.50 30.12 -50.17
N HIS A 717 -48.60 29.26 -51.20
CA HIS A 717 -47.56 28.30 -51.56
C HIS A 717 -47.40 28.15 -53.07
#